data_AF-A0A7R9XR35-F1
#
_entry.id   AF-A0A7R9XR35-F1
#
_cell.length_a   1.000
_cell.length_b   1.000
_cell.length_c   1.000
_cell.angle_alpha   90.00
_cell.angle_beta   90.00
_cell.angle_gamma   90.00
#
_symmetry.space_group_name_H-M   'P 1'
#
loop_
_entity.id
_entity.type
_entity.pdbx_description
1 polymer ?
#
loop_
_entity_poly.entity_id
_entity_poly.type
_entity_poly.pdbx_seq_one_letter_code
_entity_poly.pdbx_strand_id
1 'polypeptide(L)'
;VCASAVLSSKPVSSYSDYFCTAALYYDGTAIDVAATLALTGVVFTFRDTSWEEGSFEVLRKAVNTAEHTSTSYETIIQMDGDLKGCVNKFSSISHIDREAGAKPGLEWYYKVRTKIATVGALDFVSTTHYFKAPWLGVLEGVVTAGASTSPVPYVRVCADFSLPNGTLVSERNEDDLLNLALHMRAEHTADISKTAAQDTYVVTDGDPSPTGGSSIVRRGEFLRVELAQWSSIDQIEICTVSGDVIPDAYVQDYDSGDTGNHGLACEFDLALTYKESSHSCFSYNCRGTHLKTFHGKYVTVAMPSHEDVEAKITEIMALGTRTNCRYSEVTDSDGRYEMSVRETSGLLAVKTQMLVGAYKEETFRPSKITLVDSSQDPHKILLVLRKNAQGSGGPGVLYPLSKADFDESGDVSRDEFQSHVETIAGFPINGHAIISDELWKEMDIDNNGNLDDAEYATVSRHMRDEKLVVDVLVVYTVIHAKYLSAFTSSSKHASCERFVLMRQKSAVLPANTTAWNALVRHSKEVDIVAKSQEPCDKTSRAVGNIVQLQKCGSPEEIHPLKMRIHGTYIAYAGHPKTSTNVLAFPLSENEYVATYQDGVQYCQMVKFSIYRDSDGMCHAVADSARYIPGMCDVKSSDYATRWDASYYKIPLADTDTSPGYGMAGLTFRSADAVDTNGDAKFVNILPILGFGPDGSLSLKQASALSEEEHFQQFRNEASLMAKEQQHDVVHIFDKSGTSKNDSADEESLGHLFSSGAKVEVSKIDVRHRGVTEKDFTDDTAVTIRGAILFPTHRTAGSTKCGLDRATIQVTEIDGEGEPEEYTTDESGWFDIAVTRGKSFTINASFPGHSLCFTGHSVEDAADVTSCHGKPHVVTLRRIEDGNYVFFTDVTEANIDLGLYQGQCDRLYSGARFKVTPLNGCHPSQYVTSEQIDGWMTNLKG
;
A
#
# COMPACT_ATOMS: atom_id res chain seq x y z
N VAL A 1 -60.35 -24.54 -10.66
CA VAL A 1 -59.96 -25.15 -9.37
C VAL A 1 -58.61 -25.81 -9.60
N CYS A 2 -57.52 -25.27 -9.05
CA CYS A 2 -56.26 -26.01 -8.99
C CYS A 2 -56.31 -26.86 -7.72
N ALA A 3 -56.03 -28.16 -7.85
CA ALA A 3 -55.74 -29.03 -6.73
C ALA A 3 -54.28 -29.43 -6.83
N SER A 4 -53.49 -29.16 -5.79
CA SER A 4 -52.19 -29.80 -5.61
C SER A 4 -52.36 -31.03 -4.72
N ALA A 5 -51.61 -32.10 -5.02
CA ALA A 5 -51.50 -33.24 -4.16
C ALA A 5 -50.11 -33.23 -3.52
N VAL A 6 -50.08 -33.07 -2.19
CA VAL A 6 -48.87 -33.26 -1.39
C VAL A 6 -48.71 -34.76 -1.16
N LEU A 7 -47.63 -35.35 -1.67
CA LEU A 7 -47.22 -36.70 -1.29
C LEU A 7 -46.52 -36.61 0.06
N SER A 8 -47.19 -37.05 1.12
CA SER A 8 -46.69 -36.97 2.51
C SER A 8 -45.36 -37.69 2.76
N SER A 9 -44.87 -38.48 1.80
CA SER A 9 -43.60 -39.21 1.87
C SER A 9 -42.39 -38.45 1.32
N LYS A 10 -42.56 -37.22 0.80
CA LYS A 10 -41.46 -36.42 0.21
C LYS A 10 -41.04 -35.26 1.14
N PRO A 11 -39.73 -34.94 1.20
CA PRO A 11 -39.23 -33.85 2.04
C PRO A 11 -39.69 -32.47 1.54
N VAL A 12 -39.90 -31.55 2.49
CA VAL A 12 -40.46 -30.19 2.27
C VAL A 12 -39.64 -29.36 1.26
N SER A 13 -38.33 -29.66 1.09
CA SER A 13 -37.46 -29.02 0.11
C SER A 13 -37.83 -29.32 -1.35
N SER A 14 -38.66 -30.33 -1.63
CA SER A 14 -39.15 -30.66 -2.97
C SER A 14 -40.46 -29.95 -3.34
N TYR A 15 -40.99 -29.10 -2.45
CA TYR A 15 -42.29 -28.45 -2.63
C TYR A 15 -42.22 -27.19 -3.51
N SER A 16 -41.03 -26.59 -3.67
CA SER A 16 -40.79 -25.44 -4.55
C SER A 16 -41.01 -25.76 -6.03
N ASP A 17 -40.81 -27.02 -6.42
CA ASP A 17 -40.93 -27.47 -7.82
C ASP A 17 -42.40 -27.52 -8.30
N TYR A 18 -43.37 -27.39 -7.39
CA TYR A 18 -44.81 -27.52 -7.67
C TYR A 18 -45.60 -26.23 -7.40
N PHE A 19 -44.96 -25.06 -7.47
CA PHE A 19 -45.65 -23.78 -7.32
C PHE A 19 -46.58 -23.51 -8.52
N CYS A 20 -47.88 -23.48 -8.25
CA CYS A 20 -48.85 -22.87 -9.15
C CYS A 20 -48.80 -21.34 -8.99
N THR A 21 -48.44 -20.62 -10.05
CA THR A 21 -48.73 -19.19 -10.18
C THR A 21 -50.25 -19.00 -10.23
N ALA A 22 -50.75 -17.98 -9.53
CA ALA A 22 -52.17 -17.78 -9.22
C ALA A 22 -53.11 -17.72 -10.45
N ALA A 23 -54.36 -18.12 -10.20
CA ALA A 23 -55.51 -18.22 -11.09
C ALA A 23 -55.57 -17.21 -12.26
N LEU A 24 -55.23 -17.68 -13.46
CA LEU A 24 -55.63 -17.10 -14.75
C LEU A 24 -56.45 -18.15 -15.50
N TYR A 25 -57.56 -17.72 -16.11
CA TYR A 25 -58.34 -18.56 -17.02
C TYR A 25 -57.48 -18.78 -18.28
N TYR A 26 -56.96 -19.99 -18.42
CA TYR A 26 -56.16 -20.39 -19.58
C TYR A 26 -57.08 -20.89 -20.67
N ASP A 27 -57.17 -20.16 -21.78
CA ASP A 27 -58.04 -20.44 -22.92
C ASP A 27 -57.38 -21.36 -23.97
N GLY A 28 -56.18 -21.88 -23.69
CA GLY A 28 -55.38 -22.68 -24.61
C GLY A 28 -54.37 -21.87 -25.44
N THR A 29 -54.37 -20.54 -25.33
CA THR A 29 -53.36 -19.70 -25.98
C THR A 29 -52.04 -19.72 -25.23
N ALA A 30 -50.93 -19.77 -25.97
CA ALA A 30 -49.60 -19.58 -25.37
C ALA A 30 -49.46 -18.15 -24.81
N ILE A 31 -48.85 -18.03 -23.63
CA ILE A 31 -48.61 -16.75 -22.94
C ILE A 31 -47.11 -16.55 -22.70
N ASP A 32 -46.72 -15.42 -22.11
CA ASP A 32 -45.32 -15.07 -21.84
C ASP A 32 -44.41 -15.17 -23.08
N VAL A 33 -44.97 -14.89 -24.27
CA VAL A 33 -44.22 -14.92 -25.52
C VAL A 33 -43.16 -13.84 -25.49
N ALA A 34 -41.91 -14.25 -25.59
CA ALA A 34 -40.75 -13.36 -25.66
C ALA A 34 -39.81 -13.82 -26.78
N ALA A 35 -39.25 -12.85 -27.49
CA ALA A 35 -38.24 -13.04 -28.52
C ALA A 35 -36.96 -12.30 -28.12
N THR A 36 -35.81 -12.99 -28.15
CA THR A 36 -34.51 -12.40 -27.79
C THR A 36 -33.48 -12.73 -28.86
N LEU A 37 -32.62 -11.77 -29.21
CA LEU A 37 -31.55 -12.00 -30.19
C LEU A 37 -30.34 -12.64 -29.54
N ALA A 38 -29.88 -13.76 -30.09
CA ALA A 38 -28.59 -14.38 -29.82
C ALA A 38 -27.64 -14.23 -31.03
N LEU A 39 -26.36 -14.59 -30.87
CA LEU A 39 -25.38 -14.59 -31.97
C LEU A 39 -25.82 -15.45 -33.17
N THR A 40 -26.59 -16.51 -32.92
CA THR A 40 -27.10 -17.43 -33.95
C THR A 40 -28.41 -16.96 -34.60
N GLY A 41 -29.17 -16.07 -33.97
CA GLY A 41 -30.45 -15.53 -34.45
C GLY A 41 -31.45 -15.30 -33.31
N VAL A 42 -32.71 -15.02 -33.64
CA VAL A 42 -33.76 -14.77 -32.63
C VAL A 42 -34.26 -16.09 -32.04
N VAL A 43 -34.17 -16.22 -30.73
CA VAL A 43 -34.69 -17.34 -29.93
C VAL A 43 -35.99 -16.93 -29.24
N PHE A 44 -36.82 -17.93 -28.94
CA PHE A 44 -38.18 -17.72 -28.43
C PHE A 44 -38.37 -18.44 -27.10
N THR A 45 -39.11 -17.80 -26.20
CA THR A 45 -39.68 -18.45 -25.01
C THR A 45 -41.16 -18.17 -24.96
N PHE A 46 -41.95 -19.14 -24.54
CA PHE A 46 -43.36 -18.97 -24.24
C PHE A 46 -43.79 -20.02 -23.22
N ARG A 47 -44.96 -19.82 -22.63
CA ARG A 47 -45.58 -20.77 -21.72
C ARG A 47 -46.81 -21.35 -22.35
N ASP A 48 -46.88 -22.67 -22.39
CA ASP A 48 -48.06 -23.37 -22.87
C ASP A 48 -49.15 -23.38 -21.81
N THR A 49 -50.39 -23.24 -22.24
CA THR A 49 -51.56 -23.24 -21.37
C THR A 49 -52.66 -24.19 -21.85
N SER A 50 -52.44 -24.83 -23.00
CA SER A 50 -53.28 -25.89 -23.52
C SER A 50 -53.09 -27.18 -22.72
N TRP A 51 -54.06 -28.09 -22.84
CA TRP A 51 -53.99 -29.46 -22.33
C TRP A 51 -54.19 -30.53 -23.42
N GLU A 52 -54.55 -30.12 -24.65
CA GLU A 52 -54.72 -30.98 -25.85
C GLU A 52 -53.80 -30.54 -27.02
N GLU A 53 -52.69 -29.87 -26.73
CA GLU A 53 -51.73 -29.43 -27.75
C GLU A 53 -51.12 -30.64 -28.47
N GLY A 54 -50.98 -30.55 -29.79
CA GLY A 54 -50.27 -31.54 -30.61
C GLY A 54 -49.00 -31.00 -31.26
N SER A 55 -48.93 -29.67 -31.45
CA SER A 55 -47.75 -28.97 -32.00
C SER A 55 -47.85 -27.46 -31.78
N PHE A 56 -46.74 -26.76 -31.96
CA PHE A 56 -46.69 -25.29 -31.91
C PHE A 56 -46.10 -24.72 -33.19
N GLU A 57 -46.57 -23.54 -33.58
CA GLU A 57 -46.00 -22.75 -34.67
C GLU A 57 -45.64 -21.35 -34.18
N VAL A 58 -44.44 -20.89 -34.50
CA VAL A 58 -44.09 -19.47 -34.32
C VAL A 58 -44.42 -18.74 -35.61
N LEU A 59 -45.26 -17.73 -35.48
CA LEU A 59 -45.71 -16.88 -36.57
C LEU A 59 -44.98 -15.53 -36.48
N ARG A 60 -44.54 -15.01 -37.62
CA ARG A 60 -43.86 -13.72 -37.74
C ARG A 60 -44.56 -12.80 -38.74
N LYS A 61 -44.52 -11.49 -38.48
CA LYS A 61 -44.94 -10.43 -39.41
C LYS A 61 -44.02 -9.22 -39.28
N ALA A 62 -43.65 -8.58 -40.40
CA ALA A 62 -42.84 -7.36 -40.38
C ALA A 62 -43.64 -6.13 -39.89
N VAL A 63 -43.01 -5.21 -39.17
CA VAL A 63 -43.59 -3.93 -38.76
C VAL A 63 -43.29 -2.88 -39.83
N ASN A 64 -44.04 -2.88 -40.94
CA ASN A 64 -43.97 -1.89 -42.03
C ASN A 64 -42.56 -1.33 -42.31
N THR A 65 -41.58 -2.20 -42.57
CA THR A 65 -40.22 -1.79 -42.94
C THR A 65 -40.08 -1.71 -44.46
N ALA A 66 -39.23 -0.81 -44.97
CA ALA A 66 -39.03 -0.62 -46.41
C ALA A 66 -38.49 -1.86 -47.14
N GLU A 67 -37.88 -2.80 -46.41
CA GLU A 67 -37.32 -4.07 -46.93
C GLU A 67 -38.33 -5.24 -46.91
N HIS A 68 -39.40 -5.18 -46.12
CA HIS A 68 -40.38 -6.27 -45.99
C HIS A 68 -41.83 -5.74 -45.95
N THR A 69 -42.62 -6.01 -47.01
CA THR A 69 -43.99 -5.50 -47.17
C THR A 69 -45.10 -6.51 -46.82
N SER A 70 -44.76 -7.65 -46.20
CA SER A 70 -45.75 -8.69 -45.88
C SER A 70 -46.74 -8.18 -44.82
N THR A 71 -48.03 -8.15 -45.18
CA THR A 71 -49.11 -7.69 -44.29
C THR A 71 -49.71 -8.84 -43.46
N SER A 72 -49.38 -10.09 -43.77
CA SER A 72 -49.87 -11.31 -43.12
C SER A 72 -48.80 -12.01 -42.29
N TYR A 73 -49.23 -12.74 -41.27
CA TYR A 73 -48.34 -13.61 -40.49
C TYR A 73 -47.94 -14.84 -41.31
N GLU A 74 -46.65 -15.17 -41.29
CA GLU A 74 -46.09 -16.40 -41.87
C GLU A 74 -45.58 -17.33 -40.77
N THR A 75 -45.66 -18.65 -40.99
CA THR A 75 -45.07 -19.64 -40.08
C THR A 75 -43.58 -19.76 -40.36
N ILE A 76 -42.74 -19.41 -39.40
CA ILE A 76 -41.27 -19.46 -39.51
C ILE A 76 -40.66 -20.68 -38.83
N ILE A 77 -41.34 -21.22 -37.83
CA ILE A 77 -40.91 -22.36 -37.03
C ILE A 77 -42.14 -23.22 -36.80
N GLN A 78 -41.98 -24.52 -37.00
CA GLN A 78 -42.94 -25.54 -36.62
C GLN A 78 -42.26 -26.49 -35.64
N MET A 79 -42.93 -26.76 -34.52
CA MET A 79 -42.48 -27.62 -33.44
C MET A 79 -43.46 -28.77 -33.30
N ASP A 80 -43.04 -29.95 -33.75
CA ASP A 80 -43.86 -31.15 -33.68
C ASP A 80 -43.72 -31.79 -32.29
N GLY A 81 -44.84 -31.96 -31.58
CA GLY A 81 -44.87 -32.54 -30.22
C GLY A 81 -45.62 -31.69 -29.20
N ASP A 82 -46.15 -32.36 -28.18
CA ASP A 82 -46.84 -31.76 -27.03
C ASP A 82 -45.84 -31.32 -25.96
N LEU A 83 -46.16 -30.24 -25.22
CA LEU A 83 -45.38 -29.81 -24.05
C LEU A 83 -46.00 -30.40 -22.79
N LYS A 84 -45.98 -31.75 -22.68
CA LYS A 84 -46.65 -32.56 -21.64
C LYS A 84 -46.82 -31.88 -20.27
N GLY A 85 -48.01 -31.33 -20.03
CA GLY A 85 -48.42 -30.72 -18.77
C GLY A 85 -48.75 -29.23 -18.93
N CYS A 86 -49.93 -28.82 -18.44
CA CYS A 86 -50.35 -27.43 -18.50
C CYS A 86 -49.31 -26.52 -17.80
N VAL A 87 -49.02 -25.34 -18.35
CA VAL A 87 -48.17 -24.28 -17.74
C VAL A 87 -46.65 -24.52 -17.92
N ASN A 88 -46.25 -25.48 -18.75
CA ASN A 88 -44.84 -25.70 -19.09
C ASN A 88 -44.24 -24.55 -19.91
N LYS A 89 -43.01 -24.16 -19.54
CA LYS A 89 -42.25 -23.13 -20.25
C LYS A 89 -41.43 -23.77 -21.36
N PHE A 90 -41.66 -23.33 -22.60
CA PHE A 90 -40.78 -23.60 -23.71
C PHE A 90 -39.65 -22.56 -23.76
N SER A 91 -38.43 -23.03 -24.01
CA SER A 91 -37.28 -22.18 -24.31
C SER A 91 -36.52 -22.79 -25.47
N SER A 92 -36.47 -22.06 -26.58
CA SER A 92 -35.84 -22.54 -27.79
C SER A 92 -34.32 -22.34 -27.74
N ILE A 93 -33.58 -23.43 -27.94
CA ILE A 93 -32.15 -23.39 -28.28
C ILE A 93 -31.94 -23.74 -29.76
N SER A 94 -32.79 -24.62 -30.32
CA SER A 94 -32.65 -25.15 -31.68
C SER A 94 -33.54 -24.49 -32.74
N HIS A 95 -34.69 -23.93 -32.35
CA HIS A 95 -35.62 -23.26 -33.26
C HIS A 95 -35.36 -21.75 -33.26
N ILE A 96 -34.71 -21.27 -34.31
CA ILE A 96 -34.14 -19.92 -34.37
C ILE A 96 -34.61 -19.22 -35.64
N ASP A 97 -35.02 -17.97 -35.50
CA ASP A 97 -35.27 -17.08 -36.64
C ASP A 97 -34.00 -16.29 -36.97
N ARG A 98 -33.28 -16.72 -38.01
CA ARG A 98 -32.01 -16.10 -38.43
C ARG A 98 -32.20 -14.78 -39.18
N GLU A 99 -33.33 -14.62 -39.86
CA GLU A 99 -33.59 -13.50 -40.76
C GLU A 99 -34.01 -12.26 -39.96
N ALA A 100 -34.84 -12.43 -38.94
CA ALA A 100 -35.29 -11.30 -38.13
C ALA A 100 -34.16 -10.58 -37.38
N GLY A 101 -33.06 -11.28 -37.11
CA GLY A 101 -31.83 -10.75 -36.52
C GLY A 101 -30.67 -10.59 -37.50
N ALA A 102 -30.92 -10.49 -38.82
CA ALA A 102 -29.84 -10.37 -39.80
C ALA A 102 -29.23 -8.96 -39.85
N LYS A 103 -30.02 -7.92 -39.56
CA LYS A 103 -29.59 -6.53 -39.47
C LYS A 103 -30.13 -5.89 -38.18
N PRO A 104 -29.37 -4.98 -37.55
CA PRO A 104 -29.86 -4.15 -36.46
C PRO A 104 -31.06 -3.31 -36.90
N GLY A 105 -31.97 -3.02 -35.96
CA GLY A 105 -33.12 -2.14 -36.18
C GLY A 105 -34.30 -2.76 -36.91
N LEU A 106 -34.24 -4.01 -37.37
CA LEU A 106 -35.38 -4.70 -37.97
C LEU A 106 -36.49 -4.94 -36.93
N GLU A 107 -37.73 -4.65 -37.31
CA GLU A 107 -38.88 -4.71 -36.42
C GLU A 107 -39.90 -5.76 -36.86
N TRP A 108 -40.32 -6.60 -35.90
CA TRP A 108 -41.15 -7.78 -36.12
C TRP A 108 -42.24 -7.92 -35.06
N TYR A 109 -43.37 -8.49 -35.46
CA TYR A 109 -44.42 -8.99 -34.60
C TYR A 109 -44.41 -10.51 -34.59
N TYR A 110 -44.36 -11.10 -33.40
CA TYR A 110 -44.42 -12.55 -33.20
C TYR A 110 -45.73 -12.98 -32.55
N LYS A 111 -46.18 -14.17 -32.90
CA LYS A 111 -47.28 -14.90 -32.23
C LYS A 111 -46.93 -16.38 -32.16
N VAL A 112 -47.49 -17.07 -31.17
CA VAL A 112 -47.43 -18.53 -31.09
C VAL A 112 -48.82 -19.07 -31.39
N ARG A 113 -48.90 -19.99 -32.35
CA ARG A 113 -50.11 -20.75 -32.65
C ARG A 113 -49.97 -22.13 -32.03
N THR A 114 -50.86 -22.45 -31.09
CA THR A 114 -50.99 -23.77 -30.48
C THR A 114 -51.99 -24.58 -31.31
N LYS A 115 -51.53 -25.67 -31.92
CA LYS A 115 -52.37 -26.58 -32.69
C LYS A 115 -52.88 -27.69 -31.80
N ILE A 116 -54.19 -27.92 -31.83
CA ILE A 116 -54.84 -28.95 -31.02
C ILE A 116 -54.78 -30.30 -31.72
N ALA A 117 -54.47 -31.37 -30.98
CA ALA A 117 -54.34 -32.72 -31.52
C ALA A 117 -55.66 -33.30 -32.06
N THR A 118 -56.80 -32.77 -31.58
CA THR A 118 -58.15 -33.19 -31.96
C THR A 118 -58.51 -32.73 -33.38
N VAL A 119 -58.78 -33.69 -34.27
CA VAL A 119 -59.14 -33.44 -35.68
C VAL A 119 -60.40 -32.57 -35.78
N GLY A 120 -60.25 -31.37 -36.34
CA GLY A 120 -61.35 -30.42 -36.55
C GLY A 120 -61.54 -29.37 -35.45
N ALA A 121 -60.71 -29.38 -34.39
CA ALA A 121 -60.66 -28.30 -33.40
C ALA A 121 -59.99 -27.03 -33.98
N LEU A 122 -60.34 -25.87 -33.44
CA LEU A 122 -59.72 -24.59 -33.82
C LEU A 122 -58.38 -24.41 -33.08
N ASP A 123 -57.38 -23.90 -33.79
CA ASP A 123 -56.09 -23.53 -33.20
C ASP A 123 -56.22 -22.29 -32.31
N PHE A 124 -55.41 -22.23 -31.25
CA PHE A 124 -55.30 -21.06 -30.38
C PHE A 124 -54.10 -20.20 -30.78
N VAL A 125 -54.24 -18.87 -30.73
CA VAL A 125 -53.17 -17.94 -31.13
C VAL A 125 -52.93 -16.93 -30.02
N SER A 126 -51.67 -16.78 -29.62
CA SER A 126 -51.25 -15.85 -28.57
C SER A 126 -51.51 -14.38 -28.91
N THR A 127 -51.36 -13.53 -27.90
CA THR A 127 -51.17 -12.08 -28.10
C THR A 127 -49.90 -11.81 -28.91
N THR A 128 -49.88 -10.64 -29.56
CA THR A 128 -48.73 -10.21 -30.35
C THR A 128 -47.60 -9.74 -29.45
N HIS A 129 -46.39 -10.26 -29.68
CA HIS A 129 -45.15 -9.75 -29.10
C HIS A 129 -44.41 -8.87 -30.13
N TYR A 130 -44.00 -7.66 -29.73
CA TYR A 130 -43.17 -6.78 -30.56
C TYR A 130 -41.69 -7.04 -30.27
N PHE A 131 -40.90 -7.14 -31.33
CA PHE A 131 -39.46 -7.35 -31.26
C PHE A 131 -38.75 -6.39 -32.22
N LYS A 132 -37.74 -5.69 -31.71
CA LYS A 132 -36.80 -4.90 -32.50
C LYS A 132 -35.41 -5.49 -32.34
N ALA A 133 -34.75 -5.82 -33.45
CA ALA A 133 -33.42 -6.41 -33.45
C ALA A 133 -32.39 -5.40 -32.92
N PRO A 134 -31.71 -5.69 -31.79
CA PRO A 134 -30.62 -4.84 -31.33
C PRO A 134 -29.36 -5.06 -32.19
N TRP A 135 -28.40 -4.15 -32.12
CA TRP A 135 -27.01 -4.46 -32.44
C TRP A 135 -26.45 -5.37 -31.34
N LEU A 136 -25.62 -6.34 -31.72
CA LEU A 136 -25.07 -7.35 -30.83
C LEU A 136 -23.70 -7.76 -31.37
N GLY A 137 -22.72 -8.01 -30.51
CA GLY A 137 -21.38 -8.49 -30.88
C GLY A 137 -20.57 -8.86 -29.64
N VAL A 138 -19.43 -9.51 -29.84
CA VAL A 138 -18.48 -9.85 -28.77
C VAL A 138 -17.13 -9.20 -29.11
N LEU A 139 -16.51 -8.57 -28.12
CA LEU A 139 -15.14 -8.09 -28.16
C LEU A 139 -14.32 -8.92 -27.18
N GLU A 140 -13.25 -9.56 -27.63
CA GLU A 140 -12.37 -10.36 -26.79
C GLU A 140 -10.90 -10.01 -27.03
N GLY A 141 -10.02 -10.42 -26.13
CA GLY A 141 -8.58 -10.19 -26.28
C GLY A 141 -7.80 -10.51 -25.02
N VAL A 142 -6.49 -10.22 -25.06
CA VAL A 142 -5.55 -10.42 -23.94
C VAL A 142 -4.76 -9.15 -23.68
N VAL A 143 -4.48 -8.88 -22.41
CA VAL A 143 -3.56 -7.82 -21.98
C VAL A 143 -2.25 -8.45 -21.50
N THR A 144 -1.12 -7.99 -22.05
CA THR A 144 0.22 -8.52 -21.76
C THR A 144 1.21 -7.44 -21.33
N ALA A 145 2.22 -7.79 -20.53
CA ALA A 145 3.23 -6.82 -20.08
C ALA A 145 4.25 -6.50 -21.18
N GLY A 146 4.22 -5.27 -21.70
CA GLY A 146 5.10 -4.78 -22.76
C GLY A 146 5.14 -5.71 -23.97
N ALA A 147 6.36 -6.08 -24.39
CA ALA A 147 6.58 -7.04 -25.47
C ALA A 147 6.66 -8.50 -25.01
N SER A 148 6.31 -8.79 -23.75
CA SER A 148 6.32 -10.15 -23.20
C SER A 148 5.04 -10.92 -23.58
N THR A 149 4.97 -12.19 -23.17
CA THR A 149 3.74 -12.99 -23.20
C THR A 149 3.09 -13.12 -21.83
N SER A 150 3.58 -12.37 -20.84
CA SER A 150 3.10 -12.43 -19.46
C SER A 150 1.75 -11.73 -19.37
N PRO A 151 0.70 -12.41 -18.91
CA PRO A 151 -0.62 -11.82 -18.78
C PRO A 151 -0.64 -10.74 -17.69
N VAL A 152 -1.40 -9.67 -17.91
CA VAL A 152 -1.66 -8.63 -16.90
C VAL A 152 -3.11 -8.74 -16.43
N PRO A 153 -3.33 -9.19 -15.19
CA PRO A 153 -4.68 -9.36 -14.68
C PRO A 153 -5.28 -8.05 -14.21
N TYR A 154 -6.62 -8.06 -14.10
CA TYR A 154 -7.42 -7.00 -13.49
C TYR A 154 -7.31 -5.63 -14.17
N VAL A 155 -7.17 -5.63 -15.50
CA VAL A 155 -7.17 -4.43 -16.34
C VAL A 155 -8.57 -4.21 -16.86
N ARG A 156 -9.11 -3.00 -16.68
CA ARG A 156 -10.40 -2.65 -17.27
C ARG A 156 -10.26 -2.33 -18.73
N VAL A 157 -11.12 -2.93 -19.54
CA VAL A 157 -11.30 -2.61 -20.94
C VAL A 157 -12.61 -1.86 -21.09
N CYS A 158 -12.55 -0.67 -21.66
CA CYS A 158 -13.67 0.21 -21.93
C CYS A 158 -13.93 0.28 -23.43
N ALA A 159 -15.20 0.25 -23.82
CA ALA A 159 -15.62 0.41 -25.21
C ALA A 159 -16.91 1.21 -25.34
N ASP A 160 -17.00 2.01 -26.41
CA ASP A 160 -18.27 2.57 -26.89
C ASP A 160 -18.21 2.86 -28.40
N PHE A 161 -19.36 2.95 -29.04
CA PHE A 161 -19.47 3.21 -30.47
C PHE A 161 -19.11 4.67 -30.78
N SER A 162 -18.32 4.88 -31.84
CA SER A 162 -18.06 6.22 -32.36
C SER A 162 -19.06 6.60 -33.44
N LEU A 163 -19.60 7.81 -33.34
CA LEU A 163 -20.26 8.47 -34.46
C LEU A 163 -19.22 8.90 -35.53
N PRO A 164 -19.63 9.19 -36.77
CA PRO A 164 -18.71 9.57 -37.85
C PRO A 164 -17.86 10.82 -37.57
N ASN A 165 -18.28 11.65 -36.62
CA ASN A 165 -17.56 12.83 -36.10
C ASN A 165 -16.53 12.50 -34.99
N GLY A 166 -16.38 11.22 -34.61
CA GLY A 166 -15.43 10.78 -33.58
C GLY A 166 -15.94 10.85 -32.14
N THR A 167 -17.14 11.39 -31.88
CA THR A 167 -17.73 11.44 -30.54
C THR A 167 -18.44 10.13 -30.18
N LEU A 168 -18.62 9.87 -28.88
CA LEU A 168 -19.35 8.70 -28.42
C LEU A 168 -20.84 8.80 -28.78
N VAL A 169 -21.46 7.66 -29.08
CA VAL A 169 -22.92 7.57 -29.29
C VAL A 169 -23.68 7.95 -28.01
N SER A 170 -23.05 7.82 -26.85
CA SER A 170 -23.61 8.12 -25.53
C SER A 170 -22.70 9.06 -24.73
N GLU A 171 -22.55 10.32 -25.16
CA GLU A 171 -21.94 11.36 -24.29
C GLU A 171 -22.84 11.60 -23.07
N ARG A 172 -22.28 11.46 -21.87
CA ARG A 172 -22.91 11.92 -20.62
C ARG A 172 -22.16 13.14 -20.09
N ASN A 173 -22.89 14.05 -19.46
CA ASN A 173 -22.27 15.12 -18.67
C ASN A 173 -21.72 14.50 -17.38
N GLU A 174 -20.41 14.62 -17.17
CA GLU A 174 -19.70 14.13 -15.97
C GLU A 174 -19.73 15.13 -14.81
N ASP A 175 -20.52 16.22 -14.90
CA ASP A 175 -20.38 17.38 -14.02
C ASP A 175 -21.04 17.27 -12.63
N ASP A 176 -21.88 16.26 -12.40
CA ASP A 176 -22.60 16.12 -11.13
C ASP A 176 -21.86 15.17 -10.19
N LEU A 177 -21.42 15.70 -9.04
CA LEU A 177 -20.98 14.91 -7.89
C LEU A 177 -22.20 14.18 -7.30
N LEU A 178 -22.17 12.85 -7.29
CA LEU A 178 -23.28 12.00 -6.87
C LEU A 178 -22.84 11.02 -5.79
N ASN A 179 -23.76 10.62 -4.91
CA ASN A 179 -23.60 9.39 -4.14
C ASN A 179 -23.85 8.19 -5.08
N LEU A 180 -22.78 7.60 -5.59
CA LEU A 180 -22.79 6.48 -6.52
C LEU A 180 -23.20 5.16 -5.85
N ALA A 181 -23.08 5.07 -4.53
CA ALA A 181 -23.48 3.91 -3.74
C ALA A 181 -24.98 3.89 -3.41
N LEU A 182 -25.70 5.00 -3.64
CA LEU A 182 -27.12 5.11 -3.28
C LEU A 182 -27.97 4.03 -3.96
N HIS A 183 -28.66 3.24 -3.13
CA HIS A 183 -29.48 2.08 -3.49
C HIS A 183 -28.74 0.97 -4.23
N MET A 184 -27.42 0.91 -4.09
CA MET A 184 -26.61 -0.17 -4.63
C MET A 184 -26.56 -1.36 -3.68
N ARG A 185 -26.28 -2.54 -4.22
CA ARG A 185 -26.23 -3.77 -3.45
C ARG A 185 -24.90 -3.84 -2.69
N ALA A 186 -24.96 -4.06 -1.38
CA ALA A 186 -23.81 -4.35 -0.53
C ALA A 186 -23.73 -5.85 -0.21
N GLU A 187 -22.56 -6.45 -0.45
CA GLU A 187 -22.25 -7.83 -0.11
C GLU A 187 -21.41 -7.90 1.17
N HIS A 188 -21.67 -8.90 2.00
CA HIS A 188 -21.01 -9.11 3.30
C HIS A 188 -20.30 -10.47 3.31
N THR A 189 -19.04 -10.52 3.76
CA THR A 189 -18.22 -11.75 3.70
C THR A 189 -18.62 -12.89 4.63
N ALA A 190 -19.18 -12.57 5.80
CA ALA A 190 -19.50 -13.50 6.88
C ALA A 190 -20.60 -14.56 6.61
N ASP A 191 -20.80 -14.94 5.33
CA ASP A 191 -21.55 -16.08 4.76
C ASP A 191 -22.53 -15.60 3.66
N ILE A 192 -22.26 -15.98 2.41
CA ILE A 192 -23.07 -15.65 1.20
C ILE A 192 -24.55 -16.06 1.36
N SER A 193 -24.83 -17.05 2.22
CA SER A 193 -26.20 -17.50 2.52
C SER A 193 -26.96 -16.56 3.46
N LYS A 194 -26.26 -15.68 4.20
CA LYS A 194 -26.83 -14.62 5.04
C LYS A 194 -27.00 -13.30 4.29
N THR A 195 -26.22 -13.03 3.25
CA THR A 195 -26.34 -11.84 2.39
C THR A 195 -27.70 -11.75 1.68
N ALA A 196 -28.39 -12.89 1.54
CA ALA A 196 -29.75 -12.99 1.02
C ALA A 196 -30.86 -12.63 2.03
N ALA A 197 -30.54 -12.39 3.31
CA ALA A 197 -31.55 -12.45 4.38
C ALA A 197 -32.09 -11.11 4.90
N GLN A 198 -31.38 -9.96 4.90
CA GLN A 198 -31.98 -8.69 5.37
C GLN A 198 -31.22 -7.37 5.14
N ASP A 199 -29.89 -7.36 4.97
CA ASP A 199 -29.10 -6.10 5.12
C ASP A 199 -28.47 -5.55 3.82
N THR A 200 -28.81 -6.11 2.66
CA THR A 200 -28.09 -5.86 1.39
C THR A 200 -28.17 -4.43 0.86
N TYR A 201 -29.15 -3.64 1.30
CA TYR A 201 -29.32 -2.23 0.88
C TYR A 201 -29.35 -1.26 2.04
N VAL A 202 -29.37 -1.76 3.29
CA VAL A 202 -29.52 -0.96 4.51
C VAL A 202 -28.38 0.04 4.65
N VAL A 203 -27.16 -0.35 4.27
CA VAL A 203 -25.97 0.49 4.35
C VAL A 203 -25.76 1.41 3.15
N THR A 204 -26.79 1.58 2.31
CA THR A 204 -26.74 2.35 1.05
C THR A 204 -28.07 3.05 0.76
N ASP A 205 -28.96 3.17 1.74
CA ASP A 205 -30.32 3.66 1.53
C ASP A 205 -30.44 5.20 1.58
N GLY A 206 -29.36 5.89 1.95
CA GLY A 206 -29.26 7.33 2.09
C GLY A 206 -29.57 7.84 3.50
N ASP A 207 -29.78 6.98 4.50
CA ASP A 207 -29.99 7.35 5.90
C ASP A 207 -28.72 7.07 6.74
N PRO A 208 -27.93 8.11 7.09
CA PRO A 208 -26.74 7.93 7.93
C PRO A 208 -27.08 7.53 9.38
N SER A 209 -28.34 7.66 9.79
CA SER A 209 -28.78 7.38 11.15
C SER A 209 -29.08 5.89 11.37
N PRO A 210 -29.02 5.40 12.62
CA PRO A 210 -29.34 4.00 12.91
C PRO A 210 -30.84 3.66 12.77
N THR A 211 -31.68 4.58 12.29
CA THR A 211 -33.13 4.32 12.16
C THR A 211 -33.48 3.49 10.94
N GLY A 212 -32.73 3.60 9.85
CA GLY A 212 -32.84 2.75 8.65
C GLY A 212 -32.37 1.32 8.87
N GLY A 213 -31.45 1.12 9.83
CA GLY A 213 -30.87 -0.17 10.20
C GLY A 213 -29.35 -0.07 10.35
N SER A 214 -28.67 -1.21 10.50
CA SER A 214 -27.21 -1.26 10.50
C SER A 214 -26.71 -2.66 10.19
N SER A 215 -25.56 -2.77 9.52
CA SER A 215 -24.84 -4.03 9.33
C SER A 215 -23.62 -4.10 10.26
N ILE A 216 -23.36 -5.27 10.84
CA ILE A 216 -22.25 -5.47 11.80
C ILE A 216 -21.06 -6.09 11.08
N VAL A 217 -19.95 -5.37 11.01
CA VAL A 217 -18.69 -5.85 10.42
C VAL A 217 -17.68 -6.11 11.52
N ARG A 218 -17.12 -7.32 11.57
CA ARG A 218 -16.09 -7.73 12.54
C ARG A 218 -14.71 -7.77 11.90
N ARG A 219 -13.69 -8.01 12.74
CA ARG A 219 -12.33 -8.29 12.30
C ARG A 219 -12.28 -9.39 11.22
N GLY A 220 -11.63 -9.08 10.10
CA GLY A 220 -11.54 -9.98 8.94
C GLY A 220 -12.81 -10.06 8.09
N GLU A 221 -13.86 -9.33 8.46
CA GLU A 221 -15.06 -9.18 7.64
C GLU A 221 -15.02 -7.85 6.87
N PHE A 222 -15.70 -7.81 5.72
CA PHE A 222 -15.88 -6.58 4.95
C PHE A 222 -17.27 -6.50 4.33
N LEU A 223 -17.67 -5.26 4.04
CA LEU A 223 -18.81 -4.92 3.20
C LEU A 223 -18.30 -4.42 1.85
N ARG A 224 -18.89 -4.90 0.75
CA ARG A 224 -18.52 -4.51 -0.61
C ARG A 224 -19.72 -4.02 -1.38
N VAL A 225 -19.70 -2.76 -1.80
CA VAL A 225 -20.75 -2.17 -2.61
C VAL A 225 -20.34 -2.24 -4.08
N GLU A 226 -21.11 -2.95 -4.90
CA GLU A 226 -20.96 -2.92 -6.37
C GLU A 226 -21.69 -1.70 -6.91
N LEU A 227 -20.96 -0.75 -7.50
CA LEU A 227 -21.50 0.43 -8.16
C LEU A 227 -22.12 0.07 -9.51
N ALA A 228 -23.04 0.91 -10.00
CA ALA A 228 -23.80 0.63 -11.23
C ALA A 228 -22.91 0.56 -12.48
N GLN A 229 -21.77 1.24 -12.45
CA GLN A 229 -20.78 1.28 -13.51
C GLN A 229 -19.43 1.71 -12.94
N TRP A 230 -18.37 1.48 -13.70
CA TRP A 230 -17.07 2.05 -13.41
C TRP A 230 -17.16 3.57 -13.25
N SER A 231 -16.60 4.11 -12.18
CA SER A 231 -16.79 5.50 -11.77
C SER A 231 -15.51 6.08 -11.17
N SER A 232 -15.40 7.41 -11.21
CA SER A 232 -14.35 8.16 -10.53
C SER A 232 -14.86 8.54 -9.14
N ILE A 233 -14.15 8.17 -8.09
CA ILE A 233 -14.55 8.31 -6.69
C ILE A 233 -13.61 9.32 -6.03
N ASP A 234 -14.19 10.41 -5.54
CA ASP A 234 -13.47 11.50 -4.88
C ASP A 234 -13.36 11.25 -3.38
N GLN A 235 -14.48 10.86 -2.75
CA GLN A 235 -14.58 10.70 -1.31
C GLN A 235 -15.51 9.53 -0.97
N ILE A 236 -15.14 8.77 0.05
CA ILE A 236 -16.02 7.80 0.70
C ILE A 236 -16.39 8.34 2.07
N GLU A 237 -17.65 8.20 2.46
CA GLU A 237 -18.11 8.49 3.82
C GLU A 237 -18.76 7.23 4.40
N ILE A 238 -18.33 6.84 5.60
CA ILE A 238 -18.80 5.65 6.30
C ILE A 238 -19.41 6.08 7.62
N CYS A 239 -20.71 5.85 7.78
CA CYS A 239 -21.41 6.16 9.01
C CYS A 239 -21.57 4.91 9.89
N THR A 240 -21.37 5.10 11.19
CA THR A 240 -21.49 4.05 12.19
C THR A 240 -22.37 4.49 13.36
N VAL A 241 -22.97 3.53 14.06
CA VAL A 241 -23.65 3.78 15.34
C VAL A 241 -22.63 4.37 16.33
N SER A 242 -23.02 5.41 17.09
CA SER A 242 -22.12 6.19 17.95
C SER A 242 -21.09 5.35 18.72
N GLY A 243 -19.82 5.46 18.29
CA GLY A 243 -18.65 4.73 18.78
C GLY A 243 -17.35 5.24 18.14
N ASP A 244 -16.20 4.93 18.74
CA ASP A 244 -14.87 5.40 18.26
C ASP A 244 -14.18 4.40 17.31
N VAL A 245 -14.93 3.48 16.71
CA VAL A 245 -14.40 2.49 15.77
C VAL A 245 -14.34 3.10 14.38
N ILE A 246 -13.14 3.20 13.81
CA ILE A 246 -12.87 3.78 12.50
C ILE A 246 -12.61 2.62 11.51
N PRO A 247 -13.53 2.35 10.56
CA PRO A 247 -13.31 1.35 9.51
C PRO A 247 -12.28 1.84 8.48
N ASP A 248 -11.79 0.95 7.62
CA ASP A 248 -10.99 1.33 6.45
C ASP A 248 -11.85 1.32 5.19
N ALA A 249 -11.52 2.22 4.25
CA ALA A 249 -12.26 2.41 3.00
C ALA A 249 -11.35 2.15 1.79
N TYR A 250 -11.84 1.39 0.82
CA TYR A 250 -11.09 1.03 -0.37
C TYR A 250 -11.91 1.16 -1.65
N VAL A 251 -11.22 1.44 -2.76
CA VAL A 251 -11.77 1.46 -4.12
C VAL A 251 -11.07 0.39 -4.94
N GLN A 252 -11.85 -0.44 -5.63
CA GLN A 252 -11.30 -1.47 -6.52
C GLN A 252 -12.13 -1.59 -7.78
N ASP A 253 -11.48 -2.05 -8.84
CA ASP A 253 -12.12 -2.12 -10.15
C ASP A 253 -12.66 -3.50 -10.51
N TYR A 254 -12.10 -4.53 -9.89
CA TYR A 254 -12.51 -5.92 -10.04
C TYR A 254 -13.05 -6.47 -8.73
N ASP A 255 -13.84 -7.54 -8.82
CA ASP A 255 -14.27 -8.28 -7.65
C ASP A 255 -13.16 -9.27 -7.27
N SER A 256 -12.43 -8.96 -6.21
CA SER A 256 -11.33 -9.78 -5.70
C SER A 256 -11.83 -11.00 -4.91
N GLY A 257 -13.14 -11.20 -4.75
CA GLY A 257 -13.69 -12.20 -3.84
C GLY A 257 -13.18 -11.99 -2.41
N ASP A 258 -12.86 -13.09 -1.72
CA ASP A 258 -12.40 -13.11 -0.32
C ASP A 258 -10.86 -13.05 -0.16
N THR A 259 -10.13 -12.60 -1.19
CA THR A 259 -8.65 -12.62 -1.23
C THR A 259 -7.94 -11.62 -0.30
N GLY A 260 -8.67 -10.94 0.59
CA GLY A 260 -8.14 -9.91 1.51
C GLY A 260 -7.67 -8.62 0.82
N ASN A 261 -7.39 -8.64 -0.48
CA ASN A 261 -7.05 -7.46 -1.25
C ASN A 261 -8.32 -6.65 -1.57
N HIS A 262 -8.43 -5.46 -0.97
CA HIS A 262 -9.58 -4.57 -1.13
C HIS A 262 -9.36 -3.45 -2.15
N GLY A 263 -8.19 -3.43 -2.81
CA GLY A 263 -7.80 -2.40 -3.77
C GLY A 263 -7.13 -1.18 -3.13
N LEU A 264 -7.39 -0.01 -3.70
CA LEU A 264 -6.75 1.26 -3.35
C LEU A 264 -7.37 1.83 -2.07
N ALA A 265 -6.57 1.95 -1.01
CA ALA A 265 -7.01 2.50 0.26
C ALA A 265 -7.19 4.02 0.19
N CYS A 266 -8.34 4.53 0.62
CA CYS A 266 -8.60 5.96 0.73
C CYS A 266 -8.05 6.52 2.06
N GLU A 267 -7.56 7.75 2.04
CA GLU A 267 -6.94 8.40 3.19
C GLU A 267 -8.00 8.96 4.15
N PHE A 268 -8.02 8.49 5.39
CA PHE A 268 -8.92 9.01 6.43
C PHE A 268 -8.72 10.51 6.69
N ASP A 269 -9.81 11.27 6.67
CA ASP A 269 -9.84 12.71 6.90
C ASP A 269 -10.60 13.06 8.19
N LEU A 270 -9.84 13.33 9.25
CA LEU A 270 -10.39 13.72 10.54
C LEU A 270 -11.10 15.07 10.50
N ALA A 271 -10.74 15.98 9.58
CA ALA A 271 -11.31 17.32 9.52
C ALA A 271 -12.73 17.34 8.93
N LEU A 272 -13.04 16.38 8.08
CA LEU A 272 -14.37 16.21 7.47
C LEU A 272 -15.28 15.24 8.25
N THR A 273 -14.69 14.47 9.16
CA THR A 273 -15.43 13.55 10.04
C THR A 273 -16.32 14.34 11.02
N TYR A 274 -17.58 13.93 11.15
CA TYR A 274 -18.51 14.55 12.10
C TYR A 274 -19.17 13.52 13.00
N LYS A 275 -19.53 13.96 14.21
CA LYS A 275 -20.20 13.12 15.22
C LYS A 275 -21.54 13.74 15.60
N GLU A 276 -22.59 12.96 15.44
CA GLU A 276 -23.94 13.26 15.87
C GLU A 276 -24.29 12.46 17.13
N SER A 277 -25.41 12.79 17.77
CA SER A 277 -25.82 12.11 19.01
C SER A 277 -26.09 10.60 18.84
N SER A 278 -26.44 10.16 17.63
CA SER A 278 -26.84 8.78 17.32
C SER A 278 -25.85 8.01 16.44
N HIS A 279 -24.97 8.72 15.71
CA HIS A 279 -24.06 8.14 14.72
C HIS A 279 -22.81 9.00 14.54
N SER A 280 -21.77 8.43 13.94
CA SER A 280 -20.54 9.13 13.55
C SER A 280 -20.22 8.80 12.10
N CYS A 281 -19.92 9.80 11.28
CA CYS A 281 -19.59 9.62 9.87
C CYS A 281 -18.14 9.99 9.62
N PHE A 282 -17.37 8.98 9.19
CA PHE A 282 -15.95 9.06 8.91
C PHE A 282 -15.74 9.31 7.42
N SER A 283 -14.97 10.35 7.10
CA SER A 283 -14.69 10.73 5.71
C SER A 283 -13.32 10.24 5.26
N TYR A 284 -13.22 9.79 4.02
CA TYR A 284 -11.99 9.29 3.40
C TYR A 284 -11.79 9.92 2.02
N ASN A 285 -10.63 10.53 1.80
CA ASN A 285 -10.24 11.10 0.52
C ASN A 285 -9.61 10.02 -0.37
N CYS A 286 -10.20 9.76 -1.52
CA CYS A 286 -9.73 8.74 -2.46
C CYS A 286 -8.81 9.38 -3.51
N ARG A 287 -7.57 9.68 -3.11
CA ARG A 287 -6.57 10.36 -3.94
C ARG A 287 -5.18 9.77 -3.73
N GLY A 288 -4.33 9.89 -4.74
CA GLY A 288 -2.94 9.45 -4.69
C GLY A 288 -1.96 10.61 -4.62
N THR A 289 -0.69 10.32 -4.88
CA THR A 289 0.38 11.32 -5.05
C THR A 289 0.11 12.25 -6.24
N HIS A 290 -0.35 11.67 -7.36
CA HIS A 290 -0.69 12.41 -8.60
C HIS A 290 -2.12 12.15 -9.08
N LEU A 291 -2.76 11.09 -8.57
CA LEU A 291 -4.17 10.80 -8.83
C LEU A 291 -5.07 11.72 -8.00
N LYS A 292 -6.00 12.40 -8.67
CA LYS A 292 -6.98 13.29 -8.00
C LYS A 292 -8.14 12.52 -7.38
N THR A 293 -8.52 11.42 -8.02
CA THR A 293 -9.61 10.52 -7.67
C THR A 293 -9.13 9.10 -7.90
N PHE A 294 -9.79 8.12 -7.29
CA PHE A 294 -9.60 6.71 -7.60
C PHE A 294 -10.72 6.22 -8.51
N HIS A 295 -10.40 5.30 -9.40
CA HIS A 295 -11.35 4.72 -10.33
C HIS A 295 -11.69 3.29 -9.95
N GLY A 296 -12.98 2.98 -9.87
CA GLY A 296 -13.41 1.65 -9.50
C GLY A 296 -14.89 1.39 -9.76
N LYS A 297 -15.25 0.12 -9.71
CA LYS A 297 -16.63 -0.36 -9.74
C LYS A 297 -17.08 -0.84 -8.36
N TYR A 298 -16.16 -1.10 -7.43
CA TYR A 298 -16.49 -1.58 -6.10
C TYR A 298 -15.89 -0.68 -5.04
N VAL A 299 -16.67 -0.44 -3.99
CA VAL A 299 -16.21 0.23 -2.76
C VAL A 299 -16.26 -0.79 -1.63
N THR A 300 -15.15 -0.98 -0.95
CA THR A 300 -15.04 -1.95 0.15
C THR A 300 -14.81 -1.22 1.47
N VAL A 301 -15.58 -1.59 2.48
CA VAL A 301 -15.41 -1.17 3.87
C VAL A 301 -14.95 -2.37 4.68
N ALA A 302 -13.75 -2.31 5.23
CA ALA A 302 -13.16 -3.40 6.01
C ALA A 302 -12.80 -2.94 7.42
N MET A 303 -12.73 -3.88 8.35
CA MET A 303 -12.26 -3.61 9.71
C MET A 303 -10.73 -3.75 9.81
N PRO A 304 -10.02 -2.81 10.45
CA PRO A 304 -8.57 -2.89 10.60
C PRO A 304 -8.16 -4.19 11.31
N SER A 305 -7.08 -4.80 10.82
CA SER A 305 -6.66 -6.16 11.15
C SER A 305 -6.10 -6.35 12.58
N HIS A 306 -5.86 -5.26 13.31
CA HIS A 306 -5.08 -5.23 14.55
C HIS A 306 -5.88 -5.22 15.86
N GLU A 307 -7.21 -5.09 15.85
CA GLU A 307 -8.03 -5.09 17.07
C GLU A 307 -9.29 -5.98 16.95
N ASP A 308 -9.66 -6.70 18.02
CA ASP A 308 -10.91 -7.48 18.09
C ASP A 308 -12.12 -6.53 18.30
N VAL A 309 -12.43 -5.77 17.27
CA VAL A 309 -13.42 -4.69 17.29
C VAL A 309 -14.51 -4.96 16.25
N GLU A 310 -15.74 -4.56 16.57
CA GLU A 310 -16.88 -4.60 15.64
C GLU A 310 -17.40 -3.19 15.38
N ALA A 311 -17.72 -2.90 14.12
CA ALA A 311 -18.39 -1.67 13.72
C ALA A 311 -19.82 -1.96 13.27
N LYS A 312 -20.76 -1.11 13.68
CA LYS A 312 -22.14 -1.15 13.19
C LYS A 312 -22.30 -0.07 12.13
N ILE A 313 -22.17 -0.45 10.86
CA ILE A 313 -22.24 0.44 9.71
C ILE A 313 -23.70 0.75 9.43
N THR A 314 -24.06 2.03 9.38
CA THR A 314 -25.41 2.50 9.03
C THR A 314 -25.49 2.95 7.59
N GLU A 315 -24.41 3.51 7.03
CA GLU A 315 -24.40 4.05 5.66
C GLU A 315 -22.99 4.04 5.06
N ILE A 316 -22.90 3.85 3.75
CA ILE A 316 -21.70 3.89 2.92
C ILE A 316 -22.01 4.77 1.71
N MET A 317 -21.46 5.98 1.70
CA MET A 317 -21.59 6.91 0.58
C MET A 317 -20.32 6.93 -0.25
N ALA A 318 -20.46 6.79 -1.57
CA ALA A 318 -19.37 6.92 -2.52
C ALA A 318 -19.60 8.18 -3.36
N LEU A 319 -18.99 9.29 -2.96
CA LEU A 319 -19.13 10.59 -3.64
C LEU A 319 -18.17 10.63 -4.82
N GLY A 320 -18.72 10.80 -6.03
CA GLY A 320 -17.93 10.81 -7.25
C GLY A 320 -18.72 11.12 -8.50
N THR A 321 -18.09 10.89 -9.66
CA THR A 321 -18.66 11.12 -10.99
C THR A 321 -18.71 9.83 -11.80
N ARG A 322 -19.73 9.73 -12.66
CA ARG A 322 -19.92 8.57 -13.54
C ARG A 322 -19.01 8.70 -14.76
N THR A 323 -18.28 7.63 -15.09
CA THR A 323 -17.47 7.58 -16.33
C THR A 323 -18.34 7.35 -17.58
N ASN A 324 -17.76 7.61 -18.75
CA ASN A 324 -18.34 7.35 -20.07
C ASN A 324 -18.04 5.94 -20.61
N CYS A 325 -17.50 5.04 -19.78
CA CYS A 325 -17.21 3.65 -20.13
C CYS A 325 -18.50 2.79 -20.13
N ARG A 326 -19.28 2.89 -21.21
CA ARG A 326 -20.60 2.23 -21.32
C ARG A 326 -20.54 0.71 -21.36
N TYR A 327 -19.68 0.18 -22.23
CA TYR A 327 -19.40 -1.25 -22.29
C TYR A 327 -18.04 -1.47 -21.66
N SER A 328 -17.96 -2.38 -20.71
CA SER A 328 -16.74 -2.57 -19.95
C SER A 328 -16.63 -3.99 -19.44
N GLU A 329 -15.42 -4.51 -19.42
CA GLU A 329 -15.08 -5.79 -18.81
C GLU A 329 -13.71 -5.67 -18.15
N VAL A 330 -13.39 -6.59 -17.25
CA VAL A 330 -12.08 -6.65 -16.59
C VAL A 330 -11.37 -7.94 -16.96
N THR A 331 -10.05 -7.88 -17.15
CA THR A 331 -9.27 -9.08 -17.43
C THR A 331 -9.24 -10.04 -16.24
N ASP A 332 -9.30 -11.34 -16.54
CA ASP A 332 -9.12 -12.42 -15.57
C ASP A 332 -7.64 -12.58 -15.14
N SER A 333 -7.36 -13.61 -14.34
CA SER A 333 -5.98 -13.93 -13.89
C SER A 333 -5.03 -14.25 -15.04
N ASP A 334 -5.55 -14.69 -16.20
CA ASP A 334 -4.79 -14.99 -17.40
C ASP A 334 -4.73 -13.78 -18.36
N GLY A 335 -5.12 -12.60 -17.89
CA GLY A 335 -5.11 -11.35 -18.66
C GLY A 335 -6.14 -11.33 -19.79
N ARG A 336 -7.08 -12.26 -19.85
CA ARG A 336 -8.08 -12.38 -20.91
C ARG A 336 -9.35 -11.63 -20.56
N TYR A 337 -10.04 -11.10 -21.55
CA TYR A 337 -11.35 -10.49 -21.38
C TYR A 337 -12.31 -10.89 -22.51
N GLU A 338 -13.61 -10.96 -22.20
CA GLU A 338 -14.69 -11.19 -23.17
C GLU A 338 -15.87 -10.26 -22.85
N MET A 339 -16.08 -9.26 -23.70
CA MET A 339 -17.11 -8.24 -23.54
C MET A 339 -18.27 -8.45 -24.52
N SER A 340 -19.45 -8.72 -23.98
CA SER A 340 -20.69 -8.78 -24.76
C SER A 340 -21.29 -7.39 -24.98
N VAL A 341 -21.34 -6.93 -26.23
CA VAL A 341 -21.86 -5.61 -26.59
C VAL A 341 -23.27 -5.74 -27.15
N ARG A 342 -24.23 -5.04 -26.54
CA ARG A 342 -25.63 -4.99 -26.99
C ARG A 342 -26.13 -3.54 -27.04
N GLU A 343 -26.61 -3.10 -28.20
CA GLU A 343 -27.13 -1.75 -28.41
C GLU A 343 -28.55 -1.78 -28.99
N THR A 344 -29.51 -1.06 -28.40
CA THR A 344 -30.94 -1.15 -28.69
C THR A 344 -31.53 0.05 -29.44
N SER A 345 -30.78 1.13 -29.70
CA SER A 345 -31.29 2.31 -30.41
C SER A 345 -31.77 1.99 -31.84
N GLY A 346 -31.12 1.03 -32.50
CA GLY A 346 -31.33 0.72 -33.91
C GLY A 346 -30.69 1.73 -34.86
N LEU A 347 -29.77 2.58 -34.39
CA LEU A 347 -29.06 3.56 -35.22
C LEU A 347 -27.81 2.99 -35.91
N LEU A 348 -27.29 1.87 -35.40
CA LEU A 348 -26.00 1.31 -35.83
C LEU A 348 -26.15 0.44 -37.08
N ALA A 349 -25.20 0.59 -38.00
CA ALA A 349 -25.09 -0.26 -39.18
C ALA A 349 -24.51 -1.66 -38.85
N VAL A 350 -24.66 -2.61 -39.78
CA VAL A 350 -24.12 -3.98 -39.65
C VAL A 350 -22.60 -3.98 -39.40
N LYS A 351 -21.87 -3.07 -40.07
CA LYS A 351 -20.47 -2.76 -39.77
C LYS A 351 -20.42 -1.35 -39.21
N THR A 352 -19.74 -1.16 -38.09
CA THR A 352 -19.62 0.14 -37.42
C THR A 352 -18.28 0.23 -36.72
N GLN A 353 -17.93 1.44 -36.27
CA GLN A 353 -16.68 1.71 -35.57
C GLN A 353 -16.91 1.78 -34.06
N MET A 354 -15.96 1.24 -33.31
CA MET A 354 -15.93 1.26 -31.85
C MET A 354 -14.60 1.83 -31.39
N LEU A 355 -14.64 2.63 -30.34
CA LEU A 355 -13.48 3.10 -29.60
C LEU A 355 -13.28 2.16 -28.42
N VAL A 356 -12.05 1.71 -28.21
CA VAL A 356 -11.69 0.79 -27.13
C VAL A 356 -10.42 1.27 -26.46
N GLY A 357 -10.39 1.28 -25.14
CA GLY A 357 -9.21 1.61 -24.35
C GLY A 357 -9.08 0.71 -23.14
N ALA A 358 -7.86 0.60 -22.61
CA ALA A 358 -7.56 -0.14 -21.40
C ALA A 358 -7.13 0.80 -20.27
N TYR A 359 -7.47 0.47 -19.04
CA TYR A 359 -7.16 1.27 -17.86
C TYR A 359 -6.82 0.38 -16.66
N LYS A 360 -5.78 0.77 -15.94
CA LYS A 360 -5.39 0.25 -14.63
C LYS A 360 -4.57 1.31 -13.91
N GLU A 361 -4.75 1.41 -12.60
CA GLU A 361 -3.99 2.30 -11.75
C GLU A 361 -3.56 1.60 -10.46
N GLU A 362 -2.41 2.00 -9.93
CA GLU A 362 -1.87 1.48 -8.68
C GLU A 362 -1.24 2.62 -7.88
N THR A 363 -1.54 2.67 -6.59
CA THR A 363 -1.00 3.66 -5.67
C THR A 363 0.07 3.07 -4.77
N PHE A 364 0.98 3.92 -4.31
CA PHE A 364 1.94 3.57 -3.28
C PHE A 364 1.48 4.15 -1.96
N ARG A 365 1.33 3.29 -0.95
CA ARG A 365 1.03 3.75 0.41
C ARG A 365 2.25 4.44 1.01
N PRO A 366 2.06 5.54 1.76
CA PRO A 366 3.15 6.16 2.51
C PRO A 366 3.67 5.17 3.56
N SER A 367 4.95 4.83 3.50
CA SER A 367 5.61 3.97 4.49
C SER A 367 6.62 4.77 5.30
N LYS A 368 6.70 4.50 6.61
CA LYS A 368 7.74 5.10 7.46
C LYS A 368 9.02 4.29 7.31
N ILE A 369 10.08 4.91 6.83
CA ILE A 369 11.38 4.25 6.68
C ILE A 369 12.42 4.91 7.59
N THR A 370 13.29 4.07 8.15
CA THR A 370 14.49 4.54 8.85
C THR A 370 15.58 4.80 7.83
N LEU A 371 16.06 6.04 7.78
CA LEU A 371 17.09 6.51 6.88
C LEU A 371 18.49 6.38 7.47
N VAL A 372 18.61 6.71 8.74
CA VAL A 372 19.85 6.62 9.51
C VAL A 372 19.51 6.08 10.88
N ASP A 373 20.31 5.13 11.34
CA ASP A 373 20.39 4.71 12.73
C ASP A 373 21.81 5.03 13.21
N SER A 374 21.95 5.94 14.17
CA SER A 374 23.27 6.39 14.62
C SER A 374 24.00 5.38 15.51
N SER A 375 23.44 4.19 15.72
CA SER A 375 24.21 3.02 16.15
C SER A 375 25.11 2.46 15.05
N GLN A 376 24.86 2.77 13.78
CA GLN A 376 25.71 2.40 12.65
C GLN A 376 26.96 3.28 12.54
N ASP A 377 27.99 2.75 11.88
CA ASP A 377 29.26 3.45 11.71
C ASP A 377 29.06 4.71 10.85
N PRO A 378 29.43 5.89 11.36
CA PRO A 378 29.34 7.12 10.58
C PRO A 378 30.38 7.13 9.45
N HIS A 379 30.09 7.88 8.39
CA HIS A 379 30.94 7.86 7.21
C HIS A 379 32.12 8.85 7.32
N LYS A 380 31.88 10.04 7.88
CA LYS A 380 32.88 11.10 8.12
C LYS A 380 32.56 11.89 9.38
N ILE A 381 33.55 12.60 9.91
CA ILE A 381 33.41 13.52 11.04
C ILE A 381 33.85 14.92 10.60
N LEU A 382 33.01 15.93 10.85
CA LEU A 382 33.43 17.32 10.73
C LEU A 382 33.78 17.86 12.11
N LEU A 383 34.94 18.49 12.20
CA LEU A 383 35.51 19.05 13.41
C LEU A 383 35.45 20.57 13.30
N VAL A 384 34.41 21.16 13.86
CA VAL A 384 34.15 22.59 13.69
C VAL A 384 34.84 23.38 14.79
N LEU A 385 35.86 24.14 14.43
CA LEU A 385 36.62 24.95 15.38
C LEU A 385 35.81 26.20 15.76
N ARG A 386 35.61 26.40 17.06
CA ARG A 386 34.89 27.57 17.59
C ARG A 386 35.59 28.22 18.77
N LYS A 387 35.26 29.49 19.00
CA LYS A 387 35.60 30.19 20.23
C LYS A 387 34.69 29.74 21.37
N ASN A 388 35.27 29.63 22.57
CA ASN A 388 34.54 29.37 23.80
C ASN A 388 34.76 30.53 24.78
N ALA A 389 33.68 31.28 25.04
CA ALA A 389 33.72 32.45 25.93
C ALA A 389 33.92 32.08 27.41
N GLN A 390 33.70 30.82 27.78
CA GLN A 390 33.82 30.32 29.16
C GLN A 390 35.17 29.63 29.45
N GLY A 391 36.12 29.66 28.51
CA GLY A 391 37.43 29.04 28.67
C GLY A 391 38.18 29.56 29.90
N SER A 392 38.68 28.64 30.74
CA SER A 392 39.45 28.96 31.95
C SER A 392 40.90 28.47 31.81
N GLY A 393 41.86 29.33 32.17
CA GLY A 393 43.28 29.03 32.11
C GLY A 393 43.67 27.97 33.15
N GLY A 394 43.72 26.70 32.72
CA GLY A 394 44.14 25.54 33.51
C GLY A 394 45.37 24.83 32.92
N PRO A 395 45.87 23.75 33.55
CA PRO A 395 47.01 22.99 33.05
C PRO A 395 46.68 22.28 31.73
N GLY A 396 47.51 22.50 30.70
CA GLY A 396 47.39 21.89 29.38
C GLY A 396 48.72 21.99 28.60
N VAL A 397 48.79 21.40 27.41
CA VAL A 397 50.00 21.35 26.59
C VAL A 397 50.09 22.60 25.71
N LEU A 398 51.29 23.18 25.59
CA LEU A 398 51.61 24.11 24.50
C LEU A 398 52.26 23.31 23.37
N TYR A 399 51.61 23.29 22.21
CA TYR A 399 52.16 22.68 21.01
C TYR A 399 53.17 23.64 20.37
N PRO A 400 54.41 23.20 20.07
CA PRO A 400 55.37 23.99 19.31
C PRO A 400 54.98 24.03 17.83
N LEU A 401 55.39 25.08 17.09
CA LEU A 401 55.06 25.26 15.67
C LEU A 401 55.44 24.04 14.82
N SER A 402 56.58 23.40 15.09
CA SER A 402 57.05 22.19 14.40
C SER A 402 56.15 20.95 14.53
N LYS A 403 55.08 21.01 15.33
CA LYS A 403 54.05 19.97 15.39
C LYS A 403 52.86 20.23 14.47
N ALA A 404 52.71 21.46 14.00
CA ALA A 404 51.66 21.87 13.08
C ALA A 404 52.19 22.20 11.67
N ASP A 405 53.45 22.63 11.56
CA ASP A 405 54.19 22.78 10.29
C ASP A 405 54.60 21.39 9.76
N PHE A 406 53.87 20.89 8.76
CA PHE A 406 54.06 19.55 8.20
C PHE A 406 54.98 19.56 6.98
N ASP A 407 55.11 20.70 6.28
CA ASP A 407 55.97 20.84 5.10
C ASP A 407 57.35 21.46 5.41
N GLU A 408 57.60 21.81 6.67
CA GLU A 408 58.83 22.41 7.19
C GLU A 408 59.13 23.79 6.56
N SER A 409 58.10 24.51 6.15
CA SER A 409 58.21 25.86 5.56
C SER A 409 58.57 26.94 6.58
N GLY A 410 58.35 26.68 7.87
CA GLY A 410 58.62 27.62 8.96
C GLY A 410 57.44 28.54 9.32
N ASP A 411 56.31 28.39 8.64
CA ASP A 411 54.99 28.93 9.02
C ASP A 411 53.95 27.80 8.99
N VAL A 412 52.71 28.08 9.41
CA VAL A 412 51.62 27.09 9.39
C VAL A 412 50.52 27.58 8.48
N SER A 413 50.36 26.93 7.33
CA SER A 413 49.25 27.19 6.42
C SER A 413 47.91 26.71 7.02
N ARG A 414 46.80 27.16 6.42
CA ARG A 414 45.46 26.75 6.86
C ARG A 414 45.22 25.24 6.79
N ASP A 415 45.70 24.60 5.72
CA ASP A 415 45.52 23.17 5.52
C ASP A 415 46.35 22.37 6.55
N GLU A 416 47.55 22.83 6.89
CA GLU A 416 48.40 22.24 7.93
C GLU A 416 47.78 22.37 9.32
N PHE A 417 47.27 23.56 9.64
CA PHE A 417 46.57 23.77 10.90
C PHE A 417 45.31 22.91 11.01
N GLN A 418 44.60 22.67 9.92
CA GLN A 418 43.45 21.74 9.87
C GLN A 418 43.86 20.30 10.19
N SER A 419 44.90 19.78 9.53
CA SER A 419 45.43 18.43 9.83
C SER A 419 45.96 18.31 11.25
N HIS A 420 46.51 19.38 11.81
CA HIS A 420 46.95 19.42 13.19
C HIS A 420 45.76 19.32 14.18
N VAL A 421 44.66 20.05 13.91
CA VAL A 421 43.42 19.96 14.70
C VAL A 421 42.79 18.57 14.61
N GLU A 422 42.72 17.97 13.41
CA GLU A 422 42.24 16.60 13.18
C GLU A 422 43.03 15.58 14.01
N THR A 423 44.35 15.72 14.05
CA THR A 423 45.24 14.86 14.83
C THR A 423 45.04 15.03 16.34
N ILE A 424 44.96 16.26 16.84
CA ILE A 424 44.77 16.53 18.29
C ILE A 424 43.40 16.04 18.76
N ALA A 425 42.36 16.28 17.97
CA ALA A 425 40.99 15.88 18.28
C ALA A 425 40.79 14.35 18.25
N GLY A 426 41.72 13.59 17.65
CA GLY A 426 41.68 12.12 17.60
C GLY A 426 41.06 11.53 16.33
N PHE A 427 40.93 12.32 15.26
CA PHE A 427 40.37 11.88 13.96
C PHE A 427 41.31 12.17 12.78
N PRO A 428 42.53 11.59 12.75
CA PRO A 428 43.49 11.86 11.68
C PRO A 428 43.12 11.25 10.31
N ILE A 429 42.17 10.30 10.25
CA ILE A 429 41.82 9.61 8.99
C ILE A 429 40.45 10.06 8.46
N ASN A 430 39.41 10.06 9.29
CA ASN A 430 38.04 10.41 8.86
C ASN A 430 37.55 11.78 9.33
N GLY A 431 38.38 12.52 10.07
CA GLY A 431 38.09 13.88 10.51
C GLY A 431 38.39 14.91 9.44
N HIS A 432 37.54 15.94 9.39
CA HIS A 432 37.75 17.11 8.54
C HIS A 432 37.55 18.39 9.35
N ALA A 433 38.63 19.13 9.59
CA ALA A 433 38.58 20.38 10.34
C ALA A 433 37.93 21.51 9.53
N ILE A 434 36.87 22.10 10.09
CA ILE A 434 36.15 23.24 9.54
C ILE A 434 36.52 24.48 10.37
N ILE A 435 37.08 25.47 9.69
CA ILE A 435 37.50 26.75 10.30
C ILE A 435 36.84 27.84 9.49
N SER A 436 36.08 28.74 10.11
CA SER A 436 35.47 29.86 9.39
C SER A 436 36.51 30.87 8.94
N ASP A 437 36.20 31.65 7.90
CA ASP A 437 37.12 32.67 7.38
C ASP A 437 37.30 33.81 8.41
N GLU A 438 36.27 34.11 9.19
CA GLU A 438 36.34 35.08 10.29
C GLU A 438 37.30 34.61 11.38
N LEU A 439 37.20 33.35 11.80
CA LEU A 439 38.07 32.80 12.84
C LEU A 439 39.51 32.68 12.35
N TRP A 440 39.72 32.26 11.09
CA TRP A 440 41.06 32.19 10.50
C TRP A 440 41.73 33.57 10.48
N LYS A 441 41.02 34.60 10.03
CA LYS A 441 41.52 35.98 9.97
C LYS A 441 41.80 36.60 11.35
N GLU A 442 41.20 36.08 12.42
CA GLU A 442 41.53 36.51 13.77
C GLU A 442 42.79 35.85 14.32
N MET A 443 43.20 34.71 13.75
CA MET A 443 44.43 34.00 14.10
C MET A 443 45.62 34.51 13.28
N ASP A 444 45.41 34.77 12.00
CA ASP A 444 46.34 35.37 11.04
C ASP A 444 46.23 36.91 11.11
N ILE A 445 47.05 37.53 11.95
CA ILE A 445 46.94 38.95 12.34
C ILE A 445 47.40 39.86 11.20
N ASP A 446 48.42 39.45 10.45
CA ASP A 446 48.96 40.21 9.33
C ASP A 446 48.25 39.92 7.99
N ASN A 447 47.35 38.92 7.97
CA ASN A 447 46.51 38.50 6.85
C ASN A 447 47.35 38.08 5.64
N ASN A 448 48.49 37.44 5.88
CA ASN A 448 49.38 36.90 4.85
C ASN A 448 48.94 35.50 4.37
N GLY A 449 48.01 34.85 5.09
CA GLY A 449 47.45 33.53 4.78
C GLY A 449 48.00 32.38 5.61
N ASN A 450 49.09 32.59 6.36
CA ASN A 450 49.80 31.60 7.16
C ASN A 450 49.99 32.11 8.60
N LEU A 451 50.22 31.21 9.55
CA LEU A 451 50.51 31.57 10.95
C LEU A 451 52.02 31.46 11.20
N ASP A 452 52.65 32.58 11.55
CA ASP A 452 54.04 32.57 12.01
C ASP A 452 54.18 32.01 13.45
N ASP A 453 55.42 31.90 13.97
CA ASP A 453 55.68 31.38 15.32
C ASP A 453 54.97 32.17 16.43
N ALA A 454 54.84 33.50 16.29
CA ALA A 454 54.19 34.35 17.29
C ALA A 454 52.65 34.23 17.25
N GLU A 455 52.09 34.14 16.05
CA GLU A 455 50.67 33.93 15.81
C GLU A 455 50.25 32.54 16.28
N TYR A 456 50.96 31.49 15.85
CA TYR A 456 50.69 30.12 16.26
C TYR A 456 50.87 29.92 17.78
N ALA A 457 51.87 30.54 18.41
CA ALA A 457 52.00 30.51 19.88
C ALA A 457 50.80 31.14 20.60
N THR A 458 50.09 32.08 19.98
CA THR A 458 48.84 32.64 20.50
C THR A 458 47.69 31.67 20.34
N VAL A 459 47.56 31.04 19.18
CA VAL A 459 46.56 30.01 18.90
C VAL A 459 46.72 28.79 19.82
N SER A 460 47.94 28.30 20.00
CA SER A 460 48.29 27.19 20.89
C SER A 460 47.94 27.50 22.36
N ARG A 461 48.13 28.75 22.81
CA ARG A 461 47.64 29.22 24.12
C ARG A 461 46.12 29.20 24.21
N HIS A 462 45.41 29.58 23.15
CA HIS A 462 43.94 29.53 23.13
C HIS A 462 43.39 28.11 23.17
N MET A 463 44.04 27.14 22.52
CA MET A 463 43.70 25.71 22.66
C MET A 463 43.90 25.23 24.10
N ARG A 464 45.06 25.54 24.71
CA ARG A 464 45.38 25.19 26.09
C ARG A 464 44.43 25.82 27.12
N ASP A 465 44.05 27.07 26.89
CA ASP A 465 43.16 27.81 27.79
C ASP A 465 41.67 27.52 27.50
N GLU A 466 41.36 26.56 26.62
CA GLU A 466 40.00 26.18 26.22
C GLU A 466 39.18 27.34 25.63
N LYS A 467 39.87 28.36 25.12
CA LYS A 467 39.26 29.46 24.36
C LYS A 467 38.96 29.05 22.94
N LEU A 468 39.61 27.99 22.45
CA LEU A 468 39.27 27.27 21.23
C LEU A 468 38.88 25.83 21.58
N VAL A 469 37.74 25.40 21.07
CA VAL A 469 37.20 24.04 21.22
C VAL A 469 36.64 23.56 19.88
N VAL A 470 36.42 22.26 19.76
CA VAL A 470 35.94 21.64 18.52
C VAL A 470 34.57 21.03 18.74
N ASP A 471 33.59 21.43 17.94
CA ASP A 471 32.29 20.74 17.90
C ASP A 471 32.35 19.61 16.89
N VAL A 472 31.73 18.48 17.23
CA VAL A 472 31.72 17.28 16.41
C VAL A 472 30.40 17.21 15.66
N LEU A 473 30.47 17.11 14.33
CA LEU A 473 29.33 16.78 13.48
C LEU A 473 29.58 15.42 12.84
N VAL A 474 28.66 14.50 13.05
CA VAL A 474 28.72 13.15 12.51
C VAL A 474 27.99 13.13 11.16
N VAL A 475 28.69 12.70 10.11
CA VAL A 475 28.18 12.72 8.73
C VAL A 475 27.91 11.31 8.25
N TYR A 476 26.71 11.10 7.75
CA TYR A 476 26.27 9.83 7.18
C TYR A 476 26.38 9.83 5.65
N THR A 477 26.08 8.68 5.04
CA THR A 477 26.06 8.53 3.59
C THR A 477 24.99 9.43 2.96
N VAL A 478 25.24 9.83 1.70
CA VAL A 478 24.25 10.61 0.95
C VAL A 478 23.05 9.73 0.62
N ILE A 479 21.85 10.25 0.88
CA ILE A 479 20.59 9.54 0.65
C ILE A 479 19.88 10.15 -0.55
N HIS A 480 19.40 9.29 -1.45
CA HIS A 480 18.56 9.72 -2.56
C HIS A 480 17.09 9.83 -2.11
N ALA A 481 16.67 11.06 -1.84
CA ALA A 481 15.42 11.46 -1.22
C ALA A 481 14.30 11.88 -2.21
N LYS A 482 14.36 11.43 -3.47
CA LYS A 482 13.33 11.78 -4.48
C LYS A 482 11.90 11.50 -4.03
N TYR A 483 11.69 10.42 -3.27
CA TYR A 483 10.39 9.95 -2.79
C TYR A 483 10.23 10.10 -1.27
N LEU A 484 11.14 10.83 -0.62
CA LEU A 484 11.17 10.96 0.84
C LEU A 484 10.65 12.33 1.26
N SER A 485 9.75 12.31 2.24
CA SER A 485 9.12 13.50 2.81
C SER A 485 8.91 13.32 4.31
N ALA A 486 8.39 14.37 4.98
CA ALA A 486 8.04 14.33 6.41
C ALA A 486 9.14 13.72 7.29
N PHE A 487 10.37 14.21 7.15
CA PHE A 487 11.51 13.74 7.92
C PHE A 487 11.29 13.99 9.41
N THR A 488 11.54 12.97 10.22
CA THR A 488 11.42 13.02 11.68
C THR A 488 12.66 12.38 12.30
N SER A 489 12.99 12.76 13.52
CA SER A 489 14.03 12.09 14.30
C SER A 489 13.48 11.60 15.62
N SER A 490 13.98 10.47 16.10
CA SER A 490 13.74 9.98 17.45
C SER A 490 15.08 9.69 18.12
N SER A 491 15.17 9.94 19.43
CA SER A 491 16.31 9.56 20.26
C SER A 491 15.78 8.82 21.49
N LYS A 492 16.44 7.73 21.90
CA LYS A 492 16.08 7.01 23.13
C LYS A 492 16.47 7.75 24.41
N HIS A 493 17.26 8.81 24.29
CA HIS A 493 17.71 9.61 25.43
C HIS A 493 17.32 11.06 25.23
N ALA A 494 17.13 11.78 26.34
CA ALA A 494 17.10 13.23 26.33
C ALA A 494 18.52 13.75 26.01
N SER A 495 19.03 13.55 24.80
CA SER A 495 20.29 14.10 24.29
C SER A 495 20.01 15.26 23.34
N CYS A 496 20.94 16.22 23.22
CA CYS A 496 20.80 17.44 22.40
C CYS A 496 21.17 17.20 20.94
N GLU A 497 20.76 16.04 20.43
CA GLU A 497 21.12 15.55 19.13
C GLU A 497 20.13 16.00 18.07
N ARG A 498 20.65 16.68 17.04
CA ARG A 498 19.84 17.24 15.98
C ARG A 498 20.32 16.75 14.63
N PHE A 499 19.43 16.11 13.89
CA PHE A 499 19.67 15.84 12.48
C PHE A 499 19.44 17.10 11.64
N VAL A 500 20.48 17.48 10.91
CA VAL A 500 20.46 18.51 9.87
C VAL A 500 20.59 17.81 8.52
N LEU A 501 19.64 18.06 7.61
CA LEU A 501 19.66 17.51 6.26
C LEU A 501 20.12 18.57 5.28
N MET A 502 21.27 18.34 4.65
CA MET A 502 21.80 19.23 3.62
C MET A 502 21.48 18.69 2.22
N ARG A 503 20.68 19.42 1.45
CA ARG A 503 20.37 19.09 0.05
C ARG A 503 21.54 19.43 -0.88
N GLN A 504 21.89 18.49 -1.76
CA GLN A 504 23.00 18.66 -2.70
C GLN A 504 22.70 18.06 -4.07
N LYS A 505 23.40 18.55 -5.10
CA LYS A 505 23.27 18.04 -6.47
C LYS A 505 24.01 16.71 -6.67
N SER A 506 25.13 16.51 -5.97
CA SER A 506 25.97 15.32 -6.07
C SER A 506 25.54 14.24 -5.08
N ALA A 507 25.69 12.96 -5.46
CA ALA A 507 25.58 11.82 -4.54
C ALA A 507 26.94 11.45 -3.89
N VAL A 508 28.03 12.10 -4.31
CA VAL A 508 29.40 11.81 -3.86
C VAL A 508 29.81 12.81 -2.78
N LEU A 509 30.33 12.30 -1.66
CA LEU A 509 30.89 13.12 -0.59
C LEU A 509 32.20 13.82 -1.02
N PRO A 510 32.51 15.00 -0.46
CA PRO A 510 33.82 15.63 -0.64
C PRO A 510 34.97 14.71 -0.22
N ALA A 511 36.06 14.72 -1.00
CA ALA A 511 37.18 13.80 -0.83
C ALA A 511 38.25 14.26 0.17
N ASN A 512 38.31 15.56 0.49
CA ASN A 512 39.35 16.15 1.35
C ASN A 512 38.82 17.36 2.15
N THR A 513 39.59 17.80 3.15
CA THR A 513 39.20 18.88 4.07
C THR A 513 38.95 20.22 3.35
N THR A 514 39.73 20.55 2.31
CA THR A 514 39.52 21.74 1.48
C THR A 514 38.16 21.73 0.78
N ALA A 515 37.75 20.58 0.21
CA ALA A 515 36.47 20.40 -0.44
C ALA A 515 35.30 20.40 0.56
N TRP A 516 35.48 19.86 1.76
CA TRP A 516 34.51 19.97 2.86
C TRP A 516 34.31 21.42 3.31
N ASN A 517 35.39 22.17 3.51
CA ASN A 517 35.31 23.60 3.82
C ASN A 517 34.64 24.38 2.68
N ALA A 518 34.89 24.03 1.41
CA ALA A 518 34.18 24.63 0.28
C ALA A 518 32.67 24.33 0.32
N LEU A 519 32.28 23.08 0.62
CA LEU A 519 30.87 22.67 0.72
C LEU A 519 30.15 23.45 1.83
N VAL A 520 30.73 23.51 3.04
CA VAL A 520 30.17 24.23 4.19
C VAL A 520 30.14 25.75 3.96
N ARG A 521 31.11 26.32 3.21
CA ARG A 521 31.09 27.74 2.82
C ARG A 521 30.03 28.08 1.76
N HIS A 522 29.76 27.17 0.83
CA HIS A 522 28.82 27.40 -0.27
C HIS A 522 27.35 27.23 0.15
N SER A 523 27.05 26.63 1.30
CA SER A 523 25.71 26.61 1.88
C SER A 523 25.34 27.98 2.46
N LYS A 524 25.28 29.00 1.60
CA LYS A 524 25.08 30.42 1.95
C LYS A 524 23.70 30.77 2.53
N GLU A 525 22.77 29.82 2.62
CA GLU A 525 21.44 30.07 3.20
C GLU A 525 21.33 29.70 4.68
N VAL A 526 22.23 28.86 5.22
CA VAL A 526 22.11 28.38 6.60
C VAL A 526 23.47 27.97 7.17
N ASP A 527 23.78 28.52 8.33
CA ASP A 527 24.91 28.11 9.15
C ASP A 527 24.59 26.74 9.79
N ILE A 528 24.96 25.65 9.09
CA ILE A 528 24.80 24.25 9.55
C ILE A 528 25.41 24.08 10.94
N VAL A 529 26.49 24.82 11.20
CA VAL A 529 27.19 24.87 12.48
C VAL A 529 26.30 25.56 13.51
N ALA A 530 25.78 26.76 13.25
CA ALA A 530 24.87 27.44 14.19
C ALA A 530 23.61 26.62 14.52
N LYS A 531 23.01 25.95 13.52
CA LYS A 531 21.82 25.11 13.74
C LYS A 531 22.10 23.86 14.55
N SER A 532 23.29 23.28 14.40
CA SER A 532 23.76 22.17 15.24
C SER A 532 24.12 22.60 16.67
N GLN A 533 24.20 23.92 16.92
CA GLN A 533 24.60 24.56 18.17
C GLN A 533 23.44 25.25 18.92
N GLU A 534 22.22 25.25 18.38
CA GLU A 534 21.07 25.85 19.08
C GLU A 534 20.82 25.14 20.42
N PRO A 535 20.53 25.88 21.51
CA PRO A 535 20.22 25.28 22.79
C PRO A 535 18.95 24.42 22.68
N CYS A 536 19.13 23.12 22.87
CA CYS A 536 18.11 22.07 22.92
C CYS A 536 17.07 22.24 24.06
N ASP A 537 17.46 22.94 25.13
CA ASP A 537 16.61 23.16 26.30
C ASP A 537 15.73 24.38 26.09
N LYS A 538 14.41 24.16 26.03
CA LYS A 538 13.42 25.24 25.94
C LYS A 538 12.81 25.47 27.31
N THR A 539 12.68 26.74 27.71
CA THR A 539 11.98 27.12 28.94
C THR A 539 10.72 27.91 28.60
N SER A 540 9.56 27.33 28.92
CA SER A 540 8.26 27.98 28.80
C SER A 540 7.71 28.36 30.17
N ARG A 541 7.00 29.49 30.25
CA ARG A 541 6.33 29.94 31.47
C ARG A 541 4.93 29.35 31.55
N ALA A 542 4.48 29.06 32.76
CA ALA A 542 3.12 28.63 33.00
C ALA A 542 2.15 29.80 33.04
N VAL A 543 0.93 29.55 32.60
CA VAL A 543 -0.25 30.40 32.85
C VAL A 543 -1.14 29.61 33.81
N GLY A 544 -1.18 30.03 35.08
CA GLY A 544 -1.72 29.18 36.15
C GLY A 544 -0.84 27.95 36.34
N ASN A 545 -1.42 26.77 36.17
CA ASN A 545 -0.73 25.47 36.26
C ASN A 545 -0.53 24.77 34.91
N ILE A 546 -0.68 25.50 33.80
CA ILE A 546 -0.58 24.97 32.44
C ILE A 546 0.60 25.66 31.72
N VAL A 547 1.48 24.87 31.11
CA VAL A 547 2.55 25.35 30.24
C VAL A 547 2.28 24.88 28.82
N GLN A 548 2.11 25.84 27.91
CA GLN A 548 2.11 25.55 26.47
C GLN A 548 3.56 25.31 26.02
N LEU A 549 3.81 24.13 25.45
CA LEU A 549 5.17 23.69 25.10
C LEU A 549 5.46 24.03 23.65
N GLN A 550 5.16 23.12 22.72
CA GLN A 550 5.37 23.27 21.29
C GLN A 550 4.50 22.28 20.50
N LYS A 551 4.51 22.35 19.17
CA LYS A 551 3.93 21.30 18.34
C LYS A 551 4.73 20.01 18.50
N CYS A 552 4.02 18.88 18.60
CA CYS A 552 4.58 17.55 18.83
C CYS A 552 3.72 16.52 18.08
N GLY A 553 4.30 15.40 17.67
CA GLY A 553 3.58 14.24 17.14
C GLY A 553 2.90 13.45 18.25
N SER A 554 3.59 13.26 19.39
CA SER A 554 3.05 12.67 20.62
C SER A 554 3.61 13.36 21.88
N PRO A 555 2.97 13.21 23.05
CA PRO A 555 3.48 13.73 24.33
C PRO A 555 4.85 13.16 24.74
N GLU A 556 5.18 11.94 24.32
CA GLU A 556 6.44 11.25 24.59
C GLU A 556 7.65 11.94 23.94
N GLU A 557 7.44 12.73 22.90
CA GLU A 557 8.48 13.53 22.26
C GLU A 557 9.01 14.66 23.15
N ILE A 558 8.33 14.95 24.28
CA ILE A 558 8.72 15.99 25.24
C ILE A 558 9.33 15.37 26.49
N HIS A 559 10.60 15.68 26.74
CA HIS A 559 11.35 15.25 27.92
C HIS A 559 11.52 16.40 28.90
N PRO A 560 10.72 16.47 29.97
CA PRO A 560 10.84 17.54 30.97
C PRO A 560 12.12 17.38 31.80
N LEU A 561 12.87 18.46 31.95
CA LEU A 561 14.17 18.48 32.64
C LEU A 561 14.10 19.13 34.01
N LYS A 562 13.53 20.34 34.08
CA LYS A 562 13.42 21.13 35.30
C LYS A 562 12.11 21.88 35.32
N MET A 563 11.44 21.89 36.45
CA MET A 563 10.22 22.66 36.65
C MET A 563 10.50 23.83 37.59
N ARG A 564 10.04 25.02 37.23
CA ARG A 564 9.99 26.15 38.16
C ARG A 564 8.72 25.99 39.00
N ILE A 565 8.89 25.90 40.30
CA ILE A 565 7.83 25.71 41.29
C ILE A 565 7.52 27.04 41.96
N HIS A 566 6.24 27.40 42.02
CA HIS A 566 5.75 28.57 42.76
C HIS A 566 4.83 28.20 43.93
N GLY A 567 4.46 29.21 44.72
CA GLY A 567 3.54 29.11 45.84
C GLY A 567 4.18 29.55 47.16
N THR A 568 3.35 29.99 48.10
CA THR A 568 3.81 30.66 49.32
C THR A 568 4.54 29.74 50.29
N TYR A 569 4.44 28.42 50.10
CA TYR A 569 5.12 27.42 50.94
C TYR A 569 6.53 27.07 50.44
N ILE A 570 6.97 27.62 49.31
CA ILE A 570 8.33 27.49 48.74
C ILE A 570 9.06 28.84 48.67
N ALA A 571 8.34 29.94 48.48
CA ALA A 571 8.92 31.25 48.24
C ALA A 571 8.85 32.16 49.48
N TYR A 572 9.89 32.16 50.33
CA TYR A 572 10.04 33.18 51.39
C TYR A 572 10.29 34.61 50.85
N ALA A 573 10.37 34.81 49.53
CA ALA A 573 10.70 36.08 48.88
C ALA A 573 9.94 36.35 47.55
N GLY A 574 8.81 35.66 47.29
CA GLY A 574 7.98 35.94 46.09
C GLY A 574 8.63 35.61 44.74
N HIS A 575 9.55 34.64 44.69
CA HIS A 575 10.20 34.18 43.46
C HIS A 575 10.09 32.65 43.32
N PRO A 576 9.75 32.12 42.12
CA PRO A 576 9.72 30.69 41.88
C PRO A 576 11.08 30.03 42.10
N LYS A 577 11.09 28.80 42.61
CA LYS A 577 12.29 27.98 42.79
C LYS A 577 12.38 26.94 41.69
N THR A 578 13.59 26.50 41.34
CA THR A 578 13.78 25.48 40.31
C THR A 578 13.86 24.12 40.98
N SER A 579 13.15 23.13 40.44
CA SER A 579 13.16 21.75 40.94
C SER A 579 14.57 21.19 40.97
N THR A 580 14.83 20.37 41.98
CA THR A 580 16.06 19.60 42.14
C THR A 580 16.09 18.45 41.13
N ASN A 581 14.99 17.73 40.96
CA ASN A 581 14.85 16.66 39.96
C ASN A 581 13.46 16.71 39.29
N VAL A 582 13.36 16.12 38.10
CA VAL A 582 12.11 15.74 37.45
C VAL A 582 12.23 14.27 37.10
N LEU A 583 11.28 13.46 37.55
CA LEU A 583 11.29 12.00 37.41
C LEU A 583 10.03 11.56 36.69
N ALA A 584 10.16 10.67 35.69
CA ALA A 584 9.02 10.00 35.07
C ALA A 584 8.25 9.20 36.12
N PHE A 585 6.92 9.19 36.03
CA PHE A 585 6.02 8.47 36.92
C PHE A 585 5.80 7.05 36.37
N PRO A 586 6.38 6.00 36.96
CA PRO A 586 6.56 4.70 36.28
C PRO A 586 5.29 3.89 35.99
N LEU A 587 4.11 4.42 36.27
CA LEU A 587 2.82 3.78 35.99
C LEU A 587 2.13 4.36 34.75
N SER A 588 2.64 5.45 34.16
CA SER A 588 2.15 6.00 32.89
C SER A 588 3.26 6.74 32.14
N GLU A 589 3.28 6.66 30.82
CA GLU A 589 4.40 7.16 29.99
C GLU A 589 4.45 8.70 29.89
N ASN A 590 3.39 9.40 30.35
CA ASN A 590 3.22 10.85 30.17
C ASN A 590 3.04 11.64 31.48
N GLU A 591 3.23 11.00 32.64
CA GLU A 591 3.17 11.65 33.95
C GLU A 591 4.56 11.77 34.57
N TYR A 592 4.75 12.85 35.34
CA TYR A 592 6.04 13.22 35.91
C TYR A 592 5.87 13.80 37.30
N VAL A 593 6.92 13.67 38.12
CA VAL A 593 7.02 14.32 39.43
C VAL A 593 8.26 15.18 39.46
N ALA A 594 8.06 16.46 39.68
CA ALA A 594 9.12 17.43 39.92
C ALA A 594 9.29 17.63 41.43
N THR A 595 10.51 17.46 41.91
CA THR A 595 10.86 17.54 43.33
C THR A 595 11.76 18.73 43.60
N TYR A 596 11.57 19.39 44.73
CA TYR A 596 12.44 20.46 45.20
C TYR A 596 12.87 20.17 46.64
N GLN A 597 14.16 20.30 46.89
CA GLN A 597 14.76 20.08 48.20
C GLN A 597 15.23 21.42 48.79
N ASP A 598 14.60 21.83 49.90
CA ASP A 598 15.03 22.99 50.68
C ASP A 598 15.75 22.53 51.97
N GLY A 599 17.08 22.43 51.90
CA GLY A 599 17.89 21.90 53.01
C GLY A 599 17.58 20.44 53.32
N VAL A 600 17.45 20.07 54.60
CA VAL A 600 17.22 18.66 55.04
C VAL A 600 15.81 18.42 55.60
N GLN A 601 14.95 19.45 55.62
CA GLN A 601 13.70 19.42 56.40
C GLN A 601 12.50 18.89 55.62
N TYR A 602 12.36 19.22 54.35
CA TYR A 602 11.21 18.80 53.54
C TYR A 602 11.61 18.56 52.08
N CYS A 603 10.99 17.55 51.47
CA CYS A 603 10.96 17.38 50.02
C CYS A 603 9.60 17.84 49.51
N GLN A 604 9.59 18.91 48.73
CA GLN A 604 8.41 19.44 48.06
C GLN A 604 8.24 18.77 46.69
N MET A 605 7.00 18.47 46.29
CA MET A 605 6.73 17.71 45.06
C MET A 605 5.49 18.24 44.34
N VAL A 606 5.55 18.26 43.00
CA VAL A 606 4.40 18.49 42.14
C VAL A 606 4.37 17.38 41.09
N LYS A 607 3.22 16.71 40.98
CA LYS A 607 2.90 15.79 39.89
C LYS A 607 2.27 16.58 38.75
N PHE A 608 2.70 16.30 37.53
CA PHE A 608 2.17 16.91 36.31
C PHE A 608 2.11 15.89 35.17
N SER A 609 1.29 16.17 34.18
CA SER A 609 1.09 15.35 32.99
C SER A 609 1.34 16.15 31.72
N ILE A 610 1.72 15.48 30.63
CA ILE A 610 1.86 16.11 29.30
C ILE A 610 0.80 15.51 28.36
N TYR A 611 0.07 16.36 27.63
CA TYR A 611 -0.91 15.92 26.62
C TYR A 611 -0.81 16.75 25.34
N ARG A 612 -1.35 16.22 24.25
CA ARG A 612 -1.43 16.87 22.93
C ARG A 612 -2.88 17.28 22.66
N ASP A 613 -3.09 18.51 22.20
CA ASP A 613 -4.41 19.00 21.80
C ASP A 613 -4.74 18.73 20.32
N SER A 614 -5.95 19.11 19.90
CA SER A 614 -6.44 18.93 18.53
C SER A 614 -5.65 19.73 17.48
N ASP A 615 -4.97 20.80 17.89
CA ASP A 615 -4.14 21.64 17.02
C ASP A 615 -2.70 21.11 16.91
N GLY A 616 -2.42 19.99 17.56
CA GLY A 616 -1.12 19.32 17.60
C GLY A 616 -0.12 19.98 18.54
N MET A 617 -0.56 20.83 19.47
CA MET A 617 0.26 21.46 20.50
C MET A 617 0.31 20.60 21.76
N CYS A 618 1.52 20.35 22.28
CA CYS A 618 1.73 19.73 23.58
C CYS A 618 1.62 20.75 24.71
N HIS A 619 0.96 20.36 25.80
CA HIS A 619 0.81 21.12 27.04
C HIS A 619 1.23 20.28 28.23
N ALA A 620 1.91 20.90 29.21
CA ALA A 620 2.18 20.30 30.51
C ALA A 620 1.25 20.90 31.56
N VAL A 621 0.61 20.06 32.37
CA VAL A 621 -0.37 20.49 33.38
C VAL A 621 -0.03 19.91 34.73
N ALA A 622 0.10 20.77 35.74
CA ALA A 622 0.26 20.31 37.12
C ALA A 622 -1.06 19.76 37.65
N ASP A 623 -1.04 18.51 38.12
CA ASP A 623 -2.23 17.79 38.57
C ASP A 623 -2.40 17.87 40.09
N SER A 624 -1.31 17.76 40.85
CA SER A 624 -1.36 17.77 42.31
C SER A 624 0.00 18.08 42.95
N ALA A 625 -0.04 18.58 44.19
CA ALA A 625 1.17 18.89 44.95
C ALA A 625 1.17 18.19 46.32
N ARG A 626 2.37 17.77 46.76
CA ARG A 626 2.58 17.01 47.99
C ARG A 626 3.94 17.34 48.63
N TYR A 627 4.15 16.91 49.87
CA TYR A 627 5.45 16.94 50.52
C TYR A 627 5.71 15.74 51.44
N ILE A 628 6.98 15.52 51.77
CA ILE A 628 7.42 14.66 52.87
C ILE A 628 8.43 15.38 53.76
N PRO A 629 8.42 15.11 55.09
CA PRO A 629 9.54 15.50 55.95
C PRO A 629 10.81 14.69 55.60
N GLY A 630 11.95 15.37 55.50
CA GLY A 630 13.24 14.78 55.16
C GLY A 630 13.70 15.05 53.72
N MET A 631 14.63 14.21 53.23
CA MET A 631 15.19 14.33 51.89
C MET A 631 14.29 13.70 50.82
N CYS A 632 14.32 14.25 49.61
CA CYS A 632 13.69 13.66 48.44
C CYS A 632 14.28 12.27 48.17
N ASP A 633 13.40 11.33 47.85
CA ASP A 633 13.82 10.08 47.23
C ASP A 633 14.36 10.39 45.84
N VAL A 634 15.43 9.71 45.42
CA VAL A 634 16.04 9.94 44.09
C VAL A 634 15.73 8.79 43.14
N LYS A 635 14.90 7.82 43.55
CA LYS A 635 14.46 6.70 42.71
C LYS A 635 13.01 6.88 42.23
N SER A 636 12.78 6.77 40.92
CA SER A 636 11.49 7.10 40.28
C SER A 636 10.33 6.16 40.66
N SER A 637 10.59 4.88 40.95
CA SER A 637 9.57 3.85 41.30
C SER A 637 8.78 4.13 42.57
N ASP A 638 9.40 4.78 43.54
CA ASP A 638 8.85 4.87 44.89
C ASP A 638 7.86 6.02 45.01
N TYR A 639 8.00 7.06 44.19
CA TYR A 639 7.07 8.18 44.16
C TYR A 639 5.68 7.79 43.66
N ALA A 640 5.59 6.93 42.65
CA ALA A 640 4.30 6.54 42.07
C ALA A 640 3.49 5.62 42.98
N THR A 641 4.13 4.60 43.55
CA THR A 641 3.48 3.64 44.45
C THR A 641 3.04 4.26 45.78
N ARG A 642 3.68 5.36 46.19
CA ARG A 642 3.45 6.01 47.50
C ARG A 642 2.74 7.35 47.41
N TRP A 643 2.45 7.85 46.20
CA TRP A 643 1.88 9.19 45.97
C TRP A 643 0.67 9.47 46.85
N ASP A 644 -0.31 8.57 46.81
CA ASP A 644 -1.57 8.72 47.56
C ASP A 644 -1.52 8.15 48.98
N ALA A 645 -0.55 7.27 49.27
CA ALA A 645 -0.50 6.50 50.51
C ALA A 645 0.44 7.07 51.59
N SER A 646 1.54 7.73 51.22
CA SER A 646 2.61 8.10 52.17
C SER A 646 2.94 9.59 52.23
N TYR A 647 2.41 10.42 51.33
CA TYR A 647 2.83 11.81 51.17
C TYR A 647 1.73 12.79 51.55
N TYR A 648 2.09 13.84 52.28
CA TYR A 648 1.12 14.82 52.77
C TYR A 648 0.61 15.68 51.61
N LYS A 649 -0.71 15.70 51.43
CA LYS A 649 -1.38 16.51 50.41
C LYS A 649 -1.36 17.98 50.80
N ILE A 650 -1.11 18.83 49.82
CA ILE A 650 -1.24 20.28 49.96
C ILE A 650 -2.04 20.86 48.78
N PRO A 651 -2.48 22.13 48.85
CA PRO A 651 -3.11 22.77 47.71
C PRO A 651 -2.13 22.90 46.54
N LEU A 652 -2.67 22.82 45.31
CA LEU A 652 -1.94 23.18 44.10
C LEU A 652 -2.03 24.71 43.95
N ALA A 653 -0.90 25.39 43.94
CA ALA A 653 -0.84 26.84 43.83
C ALA A 653 -0.94 27.26 42.36
N ASP A 654 -1.75 28.25 42.01
CA ASP A 654 -1.81 28.80 40.63
C ASP A 654 -0.93 30.04 40.44
N THR A 655 -0.40 30.62 41.52
CA THR A 655 0.44 31.82 41.51
C THR A 655 1.47 31.78 42.63
N ASP A 656 2.48 32.66 42.55
CA ASP A 656 3.50 32.84 43.58
C ASP A 656 2.92 33.24 44.96
N THR A 657 1.70 33.78 44.98
CA THR A 657 0.97 34.20 46.19
C THR A 657 -0.07 33.20 46.68
N SER A 658 -0.32 32.12 45.93
CA SER A 658 -1.29 31.09 46.33
C SER A 658 -0.68 30.12 47.36
N PRO A 659 -1.46 29.63 48.33
CA PRO A 659 -0.99 28.62 49.27
C PRO A 659 -0.70 27.30 48.54
N GLY A 660 0.41 26.64 48.89
CA GLY A 660 0.81 25.36 48.31
C GLY A 660 1.99 25.42 47.34
N TYR A 661 2.08 24.43 46.44
CA TYR A 661 3.09 24.36 45.36
C TYR A 661 2.40 24.21 44.01
N GLY A 662 2.95 24.79 42.95
CA GLY A 662 2.43 24.66 41.59
C GLY A 662 3.48 24.95 40.53
N MET A 663 3.10 24.86 39.28
CA MET A 663 4.00 25.01 38.14
C MET A 663 4.05 26.47 37.68
N ALA A 664 5.22 27.11 37.79
CA ALA A 664 5.48 28.46 37.26
C ALA A 664 6.11 28.44 35.86
N GLY A 665 6.63 27.29 35.45
CA GLY A 665 7.23 27.08 34.14
C GLY A 665 7.94 25.74 34.05
N LEU A 666 8.20 25.31 32.83
CA LEU A 666 8.84 24.03 32.55
C LEU A 666 10.00 24.26 31.59
N THR A 667 11.15 23.69 31.95
CA THR A 667 12.28 23.51 31.05
C THR A 667 12.23 22.07 30.56
N PHE A 668 12.18 21.91 29.25
CA PHE A 668 12.02 20.64 28.58
C PHE A 668 12.94 20.56 27.37
N ARG A 669 13.25 19.33 26.98
CA ARG A 669 13.90 18.97 25.73
C ARG A 669 12.86 18.29 24.87
N SER A 670 13.04 18.32 23.56
CA SER A 670 12.23 17.54 22.65
C SER A 670 13.08 16.81 21.64
N ALA A 671 12.60 15.68 21.14
CA ALA A 671 13.14 15.13 19.89
C ALA A 671 13.15 16.24 18.84
N ASP A 672 14.33 16.53 18.31
CA ASP A 672 14.53 17.73 17.49
C ASP A 672 13.74 17.67 16.19
N ALA A 673 13.25 18.82 15.74
CA ALA A 673 12.70 18.96 14.39
C ALA A 673 13.82 18.73 13.37
N VAL A 674 13.61 17.88 12.37
CA VAL A 674 14.59 17.70 11.28
C VAL A 674 14.68 19.00 10.49
N ASP A 675 15.87 19.57 10.41
CA ASP A 675 16.09 20.80 9.65
C ASP A 675 16.48 20.48 8.21
N THR A 676 15.64 20.84 7.24
CA THR A 676 15.93 20.63 5.83
C THR A 676 16.47 21.92 5.22
N ASN A 677 17.72 21.86 4.75
CA ASN A 677 18.44 23.01 4.19
C ASN A 677 18.79 22.79 2.72
N GLY A 678 18.77 23.88 1.93
CA GLY A 678 19.09 23.88 0.50
C GLY A 678 17.86 23.73 -0.41
N ASP A 679 18.08 23.83 -1.72
CA ASP A 679 16.99 23.82 -2.71
C ASP A 679 16.21 22.49 -2.67
N ALA A 680 14.91 22.58 -2.38
CA ALA A 680 13.99 21.44 -2.33
C ALA A 680 13.96 20.60 -3.62
N LYS A 681 14.41 21.17 -4.74
CA LYS A 681 14.54 20.47 -6.03
C LYS A 681 15.64 19.43 -6.07
N PHE A 682 16.64 19.50 -5.18
CA PHE A 682 17.69 18.51 -5.14
C PHE A 682 17.21 17.25 -4.41
N VAL A 683 17.40 16.11 -5.10
CA VAL A 683 16.98 14.79 -4.64
C VAL A 683 18.01 14.11 -3.74
N ASN A 684 19.24 14.62 -3.60
CA ASN A 684 20.22 14.05 -2.68
C ASN A 684 20.25 14.84 -1.37
N ILE A 685 20.16 14.14 -0.24
CA ILE A 685 20.29 14.71 1.10
C ILE A 685 21.52 14.12 1.80
N LEU A 686 22.26 14.96 2.51
CA LEU A 686 23.35 14.57 3.39
C LEU A 686 22.88 14.70 4.84
N PRO A 687 22.67 13.58 5.56
CA PRO A 687 22.33 13.61 6.96
C PRO A 687 23.56 13.92 7.81
N ILE A 688 23.43 14.93 8.68
CA ILE A 688 24.48 15.36 9.61
C ILE A 688 23.86 15.39 11.01
N LEU A 689 24.47 14.71 11.97
CA LEU A 689 24.06 14.70 13.37
C LEU A 689 25.00 15.60 14.18
N GLY A 690 24.45 16.61 14.84
CA GLY A 690 25.18 17.47 15.77
C GLY A 690 24.77 17.22 17.22
N PHE A 691 25.66 17.47 18.17
CA PHE A 691 25.49 17.13 19.60
C PHE A 691 25.33 18.36 20.52
N GLY A 692 25.18 19.56 19.96
CA GLY A 692 25.11 20.80 20.74
C GLY A 692 26.42 21.13 21.50
N PRO A 693 26.40 22.15 22.38
CA PRO A 693 27.59 22.66 23.07
C PRO A 693 28.16 21.71 24.15
N ASP A 694 27.41 20.71 24.58
CA ASP A 694 27.84 19.71 25.57
C ASP A 694 28.65 18.55 24.94
N GLY A 695 28.67 18.45 23.60
CA GLY A 695 29.39 17.43 22.83
C GLY A 695 30.75 17.87 22.26
N SER A 696 31.30 19.00 22.71
CA SER A 696 32.55 19.55 22.18
C SER A 696 33.80 18.81 22.69
N LEU A 697 34.79 18.64 21.82
CA LEU A 697 36.12 18.13 22.14
C LEU A 697 37.07 19.26 22.57
N SER A 698 37.88 18.96 23.58
CA SER A 698 38.93 19.85 24.09
C SER A 698 40.22 19.65 23.30
N LEU A 699 40.88 20.75 22.92
CA LEU A 699 42.20 20.75 22.26
C LEU A 699 43.37 20.89 23.25
N LYS A 700 43.10 20.89 24.56
CA LYS A 700 44.11 21.10 25.62
C LYS A 700 45.26 20.11 25.58
N GLN A 701 44.97 18.88 25.19
CA GLN A 701 45.92 17.77 25.08
C GLN A 701 45.48 16.89 23.90
N ALA A 702 46.46 16.30 23.22
CA ALA A 702 46.16 15.35 22.14
C ALA A 702 45.39 14.16 22.71
N SER A 703 44.38 13.71 21.98
CA SER A 703 43.58 12.60 22.45
C SER A 703 44.41 11.33 22.61
N ALA A 704 44.19 10.61 23.71
CA ALA A 704 44.83 9.33 23.99
C ALA A 704 44.02 8.13 23.48
N LEU A 705 42.78 8.37 23.01
CA LEU A 705 41.89 7.35 22.48
C LEU A 705 42.17 7.12 21.00
N SER A 706 41.96 5.89 20.56
CA SER A 706 41.92 5.57 19.14
C SER A 706 40.70 6.21 18.46
N GLU A 707 40.79 6.41 17.14
CA GLU A 707 39.68 6.96 16.35
C GLU A 707 38.40 6.11 16.48
N GLU A 708 38.54 4.79 16.59
CA GLU A 708 37.41 3.86 16.81
C GLU A 708 36.74 4.06 18.18
N GLU A 709 37.54 4.27 19.24
CA GLU A 709 37.01 4.54 20.59
C GLU A 709 36.30 5.89 20.65
N HIS A 710 36.74 6.89 19.87
CA HIS A 710 36.02 8.14 19.69
C HIS A 710 34.70 7.95 18.95
N PHE A 711 34.68 7.14 17.89
CA PHE A 711 33.43 6.83 17.19
C PHE A 711 32.38 6.22 18.12
N GLN A 712 32.79 5.34 19.05
CA GLN A 712 31.88 4.79 20.05
C GLN A 712 31.31 5.85 21.00
N GLN A 713 32.00 6.96 21.27
CA GLN A 713 31.49 8.04 22.11
C GLN A 713 30.36 8.85 21.44
N PHE A 714 30.33 8.85 20.11
CA PHE A 714 29.33 9.58 19.31
C PHE A 714 28.24 8.67 18.72
N ARG A 715 28.28 7.35 19.01
CA ARG A 715 27.15 6.44 18.76
C ARG A 715 26.09 6.67 19.82
N ASN A 716 25.14 7.52 19.48
CA ASN A 716 23.96 7.72 20.31
C ASN A 716 22.79 7.00 19.64
N GLU A 717 21.80 6.50 20.38
CA GLU A 717 20.70 5.70 19.81
C GLU A 717 19.62 6.61 19.18
N ALA A 718 20.03 7.51 18.29
CA ALA A 718 19.16 8.37 17.49
C ALA A 718 18.88 7.76 16.12
N SER A 719 17.70 8.05 15.57
CA SER A 719 17.31 7.58 14.26
C SER A 719 16.64 8.70 13.47
N LEU A 720 17.08 8.88 12.23
CA LEU A 720 16.41 9.71 11.24
C LEU A 720 15.44 8.82 10.47
N MET A 721 14.20 9.25 10.37
CA MET A 721 13.13 8.58 9.65
C MET A 721 12.51 9.54 8.64
N ALA A 722 11.88 8.98 7.61
CA ALA A 722 11.07 9.73 6.66
C ALA A 722 9.83 8.93 6.26
N LYS A 723 8.83 9.61 5.70
CA LYS A 723 7.79 8.97 4.91
C LYS A 723 8.30 8.80 3.49
N GLU A 724 8.36 7.55 3.02
CA GLU A 724 8.60 7.22 1.62
C GLU A 724 7.28 6.97 0.90
N GLN A 725 7.11 7.59 -0.26
CA GLN A 725 5.98 7.34 -1.15
C GLN A 725 6.43 7.49 -2.61
N GLN A 726 6.41 6.40 -3.37
CA GLN A 726 6.65 6.48 -4.80
C GLN A 726 5.46 7.11 -5.52
N HIS A 727 5.69 7.59 -6.73
CA HIS A 727 4.60 8.08 -7.56
C HIS A 727 3.67 6.94 -7.96
N ASP A 728 2.37 7.18 -7.84
CA ASP A 728 1.34 6.28 -8.37
C ASP A 728 1.61 5.93 -9.84
N VAL A 729 1.29 4.70 -10.21
CA VAL A 729 1.40 4.23 -11.59
C VAL A 729 0.01 4.25 -12.21
N VAL A 730 -0.17 5.08 -13.24
CA VAL A 730 -1.26 4.91 -14.19
C VAL A 730 -0.70 4.13 -15.37
N HIS A 731 -1.27 2.96 -15.61
CA HIS A 731 -0.74 2.06 -16.62
C HIS A 731 -0.97 2.63 -18.02
N ILE A 732 0.07 2.53 -18.87
CA ILE A 732 0.02 3.01 -20.26
C ILE A 732 -0.08 1.79 -21.16
N PHE A 733 -1.10 1.77 -22.01
CA PHE A 733 -1.38 0.67 -22.91
C PHE A 733 -1.19 1.07 -24.38
N ASP A 734 -0.58 0.20 -25.18
CA ASP A 734 -0.40 0.35 -26.63
C ASP A 734 0.40 1.58 -27.10
N LYS A 735 1.44 2.00 -26.37
CA LYS A 735 2.24 3.20 -26.65
C LYS A 735 2.87 3.23 -28.06
N SER A 736 2.93 2.09 -28.75
CA SER A 736 3.52 1.93 -30.08
C SER A 736 2.51 1.77 -31.23
N GLY A 737 1.21 1.84 -30.96
CA GLY A 737 0.14 1.53 -31.93
C GLY A 737 -0.40 2.69 -32.77
N THR A 738 -0.25 3.96 -32.37
CA THR A 738 -0.80 5.11 -33.10
C THR A 738 0.20 5.72 -34.09
N SER A 739 -0.24 5.86 -35.33
CA SER A 739 0.50 6.51 -36.40
C SER A 739 0.83 7.96 -36.03
N LYS A 740 2.05 8.39 -36.35
CA LYS A 740 2.64 9.73 -36.13
C LYS A 740 1.93 10.95 -36.80
N ASN A 741 0.63 10.93 -37.02
CA ASN A 741 -0.08 12.08 -37.60
C ASN A 741 -1.34 12.41 -36.80
N ASP A 742 -1.25 13.44 -35.95
CA ASP A 742 -2.21 14.53 -35.72
C ASP A 742 -2.22 14.97 -34.24
N SER A 743 -1.33 15.91 -33.93
CA SER A 743 -0.93 16.33 -32.56
C SER A 743 -1.89 17.29 -31.85
N ALA A 744 -3.19 17.24 -32.13
CA ALA A 744 -4.19 18.07 -31.47
C ALA A 744 -5.46 17.31 -31.06
N ASP A 745 -5.82 16.22 -31.76
CA ASP A 745 -7.01 15.43 -31.45
C ASP A 745 -6.75 14.34 -30.39
N GLU A 746 -5.49 13.89 -30.20
CA GLU A 746 -5.14 12.83 -29.22
C GLU A 746 -5.35 13.25 -27.75
N GLU A 747 -5.15 14.52 -27.40
CA GLU A 747 -5.35 15.00 -26.02
C GLU A 747 -6.84 15.07 -25.64
N SER A 748 -7.72 15.33 -26.62
CA SER A 748 -9.18 15.31 -26.43
C SER A 748 -9.75 13.89 -26.38
N LEU A 749 -9.16 12.94 -27.10
CA LEU A 749 -9.61 11.54 -27.08
C LEU A 749 -9.20 10.81 -25.80
N GLY A 750 -8.08 11.21 -25.18
CA GLY A 750 -7.55 10.58 -23.96
C GLY A 750 -8.49 10.66 -22.76
N HIS A 751 -9.40 11.62 -22.70
CA HIS A 751 -10.37 11.79 -21.61
C HIS A 751 -11.80 11.35 -21.99
N LEU A 752 -11.96 10.65 -23.13
CA LEU A 752 -13.29 10.26 -23.61
C LEU A 752 -14.05 9.36 -22.64
N PHE A 753 -13.36 8.39 -22.05
CA PHE A 753 -13.99 7.46 -21.11
C PHE A 753 -14.03 8.01 -19.69
N SER A 754 -13.18 8.96 -19.32
CA SER A 754 -13.19 9.63 -18.01
C SER A 754 -12.47 10.97 -18.06
N SER A 755 -13.06 12.01 -17.47
CA SER A 755 -12.37 13.28 -17.22
C SER A 755 -11.25 13.18 -16.16
N GLY A 756 -11.40 12.26 -15.19
CA GLY A 756 -10.45 12.05 -14.10
C GLY A 756 -9.22 11.22 -14.48
N ALA A 757 -9.31 10.43 -15.55
CA ALA A 757 -8.27 9.50 -15.98
C ALA A 757 -7.99 9.59 -17.49
N LYS A 758 -6.72 9.60 -17.88
CA LYS A 758 -6.33 9.51 -19.29
C LYS A 758 -6.30 8.04 -19.72
N VAL A 759 -7.15 7.69 -20.68
CA VAL A 759 -7.24 6.36 -21.31
C VAL A 759 -6.78 6.47 -22.76
N GLU A 760 -5.78 5.70 -23.17
CA GLU A 760 -5.38 5.65 -24.59
C GLU A 760 -6.42 4.83 -25.37
N VAL A 761 -6.92 5.40 -26.46
CA VAL A 761 -8.07 4.87 -27.21
C VAL A 761 -7.65 4.40 -28.59
N SER A 762 -7.97 3.15 -28.89
CA SER A 762 -7.86 2.54 -30.22
C SER A 762 -9.20 2.51 -30.94
N LYS A 763 -9.20 2.73 -32.25
CA LYS A 763 -10.38 2.64 -33.10
C LYS A 763 -10.40 1.32 -33.87
N ILE A 764 -11.48 0.55 -33.72
CA ILE A 764 -11.64 -0.77 -34.35
C ILE A 764 -12.95 -0.87 -35.15
N ASP A 765 -12.93 -1.69 -36.20
CA ASP A 765 -14.12 -2.03 -36.98
C ASP A 765 -14.79 -3.27 -36.40
N VAL A 766 -16.05 -3.15 -35.98
CA VAL A 766 -16.84 -4.24 -35.43
C VAL A 766 -18.03 -4.58 -36.33
N ARG A 767 -18.50 -5.82 -36.22
CA ARG A 767 -19.62 -6.33 -37.03
C ARG A 767 -20.72 -6.93 -36.16
N HIS A 768 -21.96 -6.61 -36.50
CA HIS A 768 -23.15 -7.21 -35.90
C HIS A 768 -23.09 -8.74 -35.97
N ARG A 769 -23.32 -9.37 -34.82
CA ARG A 769 -23.24 -10.82 -34.54
C ARG A 769 -21.87 -11.42 -34.85
N GLY A 770 -20.82 -10.60 -34.84
CA GLY A 770 -19.43 -11.01 -34.97
C GLY A 770 -18.71 -11.02 -33.63
N VAL A 771 -17.57 -11.72 -33.63
CA VAL A 771 -16.54 -11.65 -32.59
C VAL A 771 -15.39 -10.84 -33.16
N THR A 772 -14.87 -9.90 -32.38
CA THR A 772 -13.73 -9.04 -32.77
C THR A 772 -12.66 -9.19 -31.70
N GLU A 773 -11.41 -9.36 -32.11
CA GLU A 773 -10.27 -9.53 -31.22
C GLU A 773 -9.47 -8.21 -31.12
N LYS A 774 -9.08 -7.82 -29.90
CA LYS A 774 -8.21 -6.67 -29.65
C LYS A 774 -7.32 -6.95 -28.43
N ASP A 775 -6.03 -7.16 -28.68
CA ASP A 775 -5.04 -7.29 -27.61
C ASP A 775 -4.47 -5.94 -27.19
N PHE A 776 -4.02 -5.83 -25.94
CA PHE A 776 -3.31 -4.66 -25.41
C PHE A 776 -1.94 -5.05 -24.85
N THR A 777 -0.99 -4.13 -24.96
CA THR A 777 0.30 -4.23 -24.28
C THR A 777 0.43 -3.17 -23.20
N ASP A 778 0.67 -3.57 -21.96
CA ASP A 778 0.95 -2.68 -20.82
C ASP A 778 2.44 -2.31 -20.79
N ASP A 779 2.76 -1.11 -21.24
CA ASP A 779 4.14 -0.62 -21.35
C ASP A 779 4.77 -0.18 -20.01
N THR A 780 3.99 -0.25 -18.92
CA THR A 780 4.40 0.13 -17.56
C THR A 780 4.60 -1.06 -16.63
N ALA A 781 3.95 -2.20 -16.93
CA ALA A 781 4.19 -3.48 -16.28
C ALA A 781 5.56 -4.04 -16.65
N VAL A 782 6.14 -4.81 -15.73
CA VAL A 782 7.44 -5.43 -15.86
C VAL A 782 7.32 -6.91 -15.53
N THR A 783 8.00 -7.76 -16.31
CA THR A 783 8.04 -9.20 -16.06
C THR A 783 9.16 -9.57 -15.10
N ILE A 784 8.81 -10.33 -14.05
CA ILE A 784 9.75 -11.15 -13.29
C ILE A 784 9.75 -12.53 -13.94
N ARG A 785 10.92 -12.97 -14.41
CA ARG A 785 11.07 -14.31 -14.98
C ARG A 785 11.82 -15.20 -14.02
N GLY A 786 11.38 -16.42 -13.83
CA GLY A 786 12.06 -17.35 -12.96
C GLY A 786 11.91 -18.81 -13.34
N ALA A 787 12.65 -19.65 -12.64
CA ALA A 787 12.54 -21.09 -12.80
C ALA A 787 12.88 -21.84 -11.51
N ILE A 788 12.29 -23.02 -11.36
CA ILE A 788 12.68 -24.00 -10.35
C ILE A 788 13.44 -25.10 -11.06
N LEU A 789 14.76 -25.13 -10.93
CA LEU A 789 15.62 -26.05 -11.66
C LEU A 789 16.08 -27.22 -10.80
N PHE A 790 16.35 -28.35 -11.45
CA PHE A 790 17.05 -29.46 -10.83
C PHE A 790 18.57 -29.27 -10.97
N PRO A 791 19.37 -29.72 -9.99
CA PRO A 791 20.83 -29.68 -10.08
C PRO A 791 21.35 -30.42 -11.31
N THR A 792 22.31 -29.82 -12.00
CA THR A 792 22.83 -30.35 -13.29
C THR A 792 23.44 -31.74 -13.18
N HIS A 793 24.06 -32.07 -12.05
CA HIS A 793 24.61 -33.40 -11.78
C HIS A 793 23.51 -34.49 -11.70
N ARG A 794 22.25 -34.12 -11.48
CA ARG A 794 21.08 -35.03 -11.45
C ARG A 794 20.35 -35.12 -12.78
N THR A 795 20.61 -34.18 -13.70
CA THR A 795 19.94 -34.07 -15.00
C THR A 795 20.88 -34.29 -16.18
N ALA A 796 21.97 -35.05 -15.97
CA ALA A 796 22.98 -35.33 -16.99
C ALA A 796 23.58 -34.05 -17.64
N GLY A 797 23.73 -32.97 -16.85
CA GLY A 797 24.28 -31.70 -17.30
C GLY A 797 23.25 -30.74 -17.93
N SER A 798 21.95 -31.07 -17.91
CA SER A 798 20.91 -30.20 -18.47
C SER A 798 20.59 -29.03 -17.54
N THR A 799 20.66 -27.80 -18.08
CA THR A 799 20.26 -26.56 -17.41
C THR A 799 18.82 -26.14 -17.72
N LYS A 800 18.09 -26.93 -18.51
CA LYS A 800 16.71 -26.65 -18.93
C LYS A 800 15.66 -27.45 -18.16
N CYS A 801 16.12 -28.18 -17.15
CA CYS A 801 15.30 -29.16 -16.46
C CYS A 801 14.80 -28.60 -15.14
N GLY A 802 13.49 -28.37 -15.09
CA GLY A 802 12.84 -27.82 -13.91
C GLY A 802 11.59 -28.59 -13.48
N LEU A 803 11.07 -28.14 -12.34
CA LEU A 803 9.93 -28.75 -11.65
C LEU A 803 8.62 -28.18 -12.18
N ASP A 804 7.80 -29.03 -12.80
CA ASP A 804 6.47 -28.71 -13.33
C ASP A 804 5.42 -28.51 -12.21
N ARG A 805 4.49 -27.56 -12.40
CA ARG A 805 3.36 -27.26 -11.49
C ARG A 805 3.73 -26.96 -10.04
N ALA A 806 4.89 -26.38 -9.80
CA ALA A 806 5.23 -25.82 -8.51
C ALA A 806 4.52 -24.49 -8.28
N THR A 807 4.08 -24.28 -7.05
CA THR A 807 3.35 -23.07 -6.66
C THR A 807 4.36 -21.96 -6.35
N ILE A 808 4.19 -20.83 -7.00
CA ILE A 808 4.94 -19.59 -6.75
C ILE A 808 3.99 -18.59 -6.09
N GLN A 809 4.24 -18.27 -4.83
CA GLN A 809 3.50 -17.27 -4.09
C GLN A 809 4.22 -15.93 -4.19
N VAL A 810 3.50 -14.90 -4.59
CA VAL A 810 3.99 -13.53 -4.77
C VAL A 810 3.21 -12.61 -3.84
N THR A 811 3.91 -11.97 -2.91
CA THR A 811 3.29 -11.06 -1.94
C THR A 811 3.88 -9.66 -2.12
N GLU A 812 3.04 -8.68 -2.39
CA GLU A 812 3.46 -7.27 -2.38
C GLU A 812 3.87 -6.86 -0.95
N ILE A 813 5.04 -6.24 -0.82
CA ILE A 813 5.50 -5.70 0.46
C ILE A 813 4.72 -4.41 0.74
N ASP A 814 4.21 -4.28 1.97
CA ASP A 814 3.32 -3.19 2.41
C ASP A 814 1.91 -3.22 1.77
N GLY A 815 1.58 -4.29 1.04
CA GLY A 815 0.22 -4.60 0.61
C GLY A 815 -0.56 -5.36 1.68
N GLU A 816 -1.88 -5.19 1.72
CA GLU A 816 -2.79 -5.86 2.67
C GLU A 816 -3.54 -7.05 2.05
N GLY A 817 -3.09 -7.54 0.89
CA GLY A 817 -3.69 -8.68 0.19
C GLY A 817 -3.05 -10.03 0.53
N GLU A 818 -3.81 -11.11 0.32
CA GLU A 818 -3.25 -12.46 0.31
C GLU A 818 -2.22 -12.62 -0.83
N PRO A 819 -1.26 -13.56 -0.71
CA PRO A 819 -0.30 -13.84 -1.78
C PRO A 819 -1.00 -14.28 -3.07
N GLU A 820 -0.56 -13.74 -4.21
CA GLU A 820 -0.97 -14.23 -5.52
C GLU A 820 -0.24 -15.54 -5.83
N GLU A 821 -0.96 -16.54 -6.32
CA GLU A 821 -0.40 -17.85 -6.66
C GLU A 821 -0.25 -18.05 -8.17
N TYR A 822 0.95 -18.41 -8.58
CA TYR A 822 1.32 -18.78 -9.94
C TYR A 822 1.82 -20.22 -9.98
N THR A 823 1.88 -20.81 -11.16
CA THR A 823 2.43 -22.17 -11.34
C THR A 823 3.54 -22.19 -12.38
N THR A 824 4.50 -23.09 -12.19
CA THR A 824 5.54 -23.34 -13.20
C THR A 824 5.01 -24.18 -14.36
N ASP A 825 5.57 -23.93 -15.54
CA ASP A 825 5.31 -24.70 -16.76
C ASP A 825 6.02 -26.08 -16.76
N GLU A 826 5.84 -26.85 -17.85
CA GLU A 826 6.43 -28.19 -18.01
C GLU A 826 7.96 -28.23 -17.93
N SER A 827 8.62 -27.09 -18.16
CA SER A 827 10.07 -26.92 -18.06
C SER A 827 10.53 -26.33 -16.73
N GLY A 828 9.59 -26.03 -15.83
CA GLY A 828 9.81 -25.43 -14.52
C GLY A 828 9.97 -23.92 -14.52
N TRP A 829 9.62 -23.23 -15.62
CA TRP A 829 9.69 -21.78 -15.73
C TRP A 829 8.39 -21.10 -15.36
N PHE A 830 8.47 -19.86 -14.91
CA PHE A 830 7.33 -19.00 -14.62
C PHE A 830 7.64 -17.55 -15.00
N ASP A 831 6.61 -16.83 -15.42
CA ASP A 831 6.68 -15.40 -15.74
C ASP A 831 5.55 -14.68 -14.99
N ILE A 832 5.88 -13.63 -14.24
CA ILE A 832 4.93 -12.86 -13.44
C ILE A 832 4.99 -11.40 -13.89
N ALA A 833 3.85 -10.83 -14.28
CA ALA A 833 3.76 -9.40 -14.56
C ALA A 833 3.49 -8.63 -13.26
N VAL A 834 4.33 -7.65 -12.96
CA VAL A 834 4.17 -6.78 -11.79
C VAL A 834 4.36 -5.31 -12.15
N THR A 835 3.90 -4.43 -11.27
CA THR A 835 4.02 -2.99 -11.48
C THR A 835 5.40 -2.48 -11.11
N ARG A 836 5.98 -1.68 -12.01
CA ARG A 836 7.31 -1.08 -11.85
C ARG A 836 7.38 -0.27 -10.55
N GLY A 837 8.49 -0.41 -9.82
CA GLY A 837 8.74 0.34 -8.58
C GLY A 837 8.17 -0.29 -7.31
N LYS A 838 7.20 -1.22 -7.42
CA LYS A 838 6.73 -2.03 -6.28
C LYS A 838 7.76 -3.05 -5.85
N SER A 839 7.58 -3.56 -4.63
CA SER A 839 8.47 -4.54 -4.02
C SER A 839 7.68 -5.79 -3.67
N PHE A 840 8.27 -6.96 -3.89
CA PHE A 840 7.60 -8.24 -3.76
C PHE A 840 8.46 -9.25 -3.03
N THR A 841 7.79 -10.12 -2.31
CA THR A 841 8.35 -11.31 -1.70
C THR A 841 7.88 -12.52 -2.50
N ILE A 842 8.81 -13.36 -2.95
CA ILE A 842 8.51 -14.54 -3.77
C ILE A 842 8.92 -15.78 -3.01
N ASN A 843 7.99 -16.70 -2.87
CA ASN A 843 8.16 -17.99 -2.22
C ASN A 843 7.78 -19.10 -3.21
N ALA A 844 8.59 -20.16 -3.29
CA ALA A 844 8.30 -21.32 -4.13
C ALA A 844 8.04 -22.55 -3.26
N SER A 845 6.98 -23.29 -3.56
CA SER A 845 6.62 -24.49 -2.81
C SER A 845 6.10 -25.60 -3.72
N PHE A 846 6.40 -26.85 -3.35
CA PHE A 846 5.81 -28.04 -3.95
C PHE A 846 5.67 -29.11 -2.86
N PRO A 847 4.51 -29.79 -2.72
CA PRO A 847 4.27 -30.73 -1.63
C PRO A 847 5.34 -31.83 -1.54
N GLY A 848 5.99 -31.95 -0.38
CA GLY A 848 7.01 -32.98 -0.12
C GLY A 848 8.39 -32.69 -0.70
N HIS A 849 8.59 -31.53 -1.33
CA HIS A 849 9.87 -31.13 -1.92
C HIS A 849 10.61 -30.09 -1.07
N SER A 850 11.94 -30.11 -1.14
CA SER A 850 12.85 -29.16 -0.50
C SER A 850 13.38 -28.17 -1.55
N LEU A 851 12.76 -26.99 -1.59
CA LEU A 851 13.08 -25.91 -2.52
C LEU A 851 13.81 -24.78 -1.78
N CYS A 852 14.78 -24.14 -2.41
CA CYS A 852 15.41 -22.94 -1.88
C CYS A 852 15.75 -21.94 -2.98
N PHE A 853 15.75 -20.66 -2.62
CA PHE A 853 16.23 -19.61 -3.49
C PHE A 853 17.74 -19.74 -3.67
N THR A 854 18.19 -19.69 -4.92
CA THR A 854 19.58 -19.96 -5.28
C THR A 854 20.30 -18.79 -5.90
N GLY A 855 19.59 -17.89 -6.60
CA GLY A 855 20.17 -16.67 -7.12
C GLY A 855 19.37 -16.05 -8.26
N HIS A 856 20.04 -15.25 -9.08
CA HIS A 856 19.45 -14.47 -10.17
C HIS A 856 19.93 -14.91 -11.55
N SER A 857 20.67 -16.03 -11.62
CA SER A 857 21.11 -16.66 -12.87
C SER A 857 20.85 -18.16 -12.88
N VAL A 858 20.84 -18.75 -14.07
CA VAL A 858 20.70 -20.21 -14.24
C VAL A 858 21.87 -20.93 -13.60
N GLU A 859 23.07 -20.35 -13.67
CA GLU A 859 24.30 -20.87 -13.08
C GLU A 859 24.19 -21.00 -11.56
N ASP A 860 23.53 -20.04 -10.90
CA ASP A 860 23.34 -20.06 -9.43
C ASP A 860 22.51 -21.26 -8.96
N ALA A 861 21.57 -21.73 -9.80
CA ALA A 861 20.71 -22.88 -9.51
C ALA A 861 21.32 -24.22 -9.94
N ALA A 862 22.14 -24.21 -11.00
CA ALA A 862 22.69 -25.41 -11.64
C ALA A 862 23.57 -26.28 -10.73
N ASP A 863 24.29 -25.68 -9.77
CA ASP A 863 25.33 -26.35 -8.98
C ASP A 863 24.95 -26.61 -7.51
N VAL A 864 23.72 -26.29 -7.12
CA VAL A 864 23.29 -26.40 -5.71
C VAL A 864 22.94 -27.84 -5.37
N THR A 865 23.55 -28.36 -4.30
CA THR A 865 23.34 -29.75 -3.84
C THR A 865 22.54 -29.85 -2.54
N SER A 866 22.32 -28.74 -1.84
CA SER A 866 21.56 -28.70 -0.57
C SER A 866 20.99 -27.30 -0.32
N CYS A 867 19.83 -27.25 0.33
CA CYS A 867 19.19 -26.01 0.78
C CYS A 867 19.61 -25.57 2.20
N HIS A 868 20.54 -26.27 2.86
CA HIS A 868 20.97 -25.90 4.21
C HIS A 868 21.58 -24.49 4.26
N GLY A 869 21.00 -23.60 5.07
CA GLY A 869 21.44 -22.21 5.23
C GLY A 869 21.09 -21.29 4.05
N LYS A 870 20.30 -21.76 3.08
CA LYS A 870 19.76 -20.93 1.99
C LYS A 870 18.34 -20.47 2.32
N PRO A 871 17.95 -19.26 1.92
CA PRO A 871 16.59 -18.77 2.14
C PRO A 871 15.59 -19.51 1.25
N HIS A 872 14.36 -19.69 1.75
CA HIS A 872 13.23 -20.23 0.98
C HIS A 872 12.47 -19.14 0.22
N VAL A 873 12.70 -17.89 0.60
CA VAL A 873 11.96 -16.73 0.16
C VAL A 873 12.96 -15.68 -0.33
N VAL A 874 12.64 -15.00 -1.44
CA VAL A 874 13.42 -13.88 -1.95
C VAL A 874 12.61 -12.60 -1.86
N THR A 875 13.26 -11.50 -1.51
CA THR A 875 12.66 -10.17 -1.49
C THR A 875 13.25 -9.35 -2.61
N LEU A 876 12.43 -8.99 -3.59
CA LEU A 876 12.76 -8.06 -4.66
C LEU A 876 12.25 -6.68 -4.29
N ARG A 877 13.15 -5.71 -4.12
CA ARG A 877 12.77 -4.33 -3.77
C ARG A 877 12.83 -3.45 -5.01
N ARG A 878 11.76 -2.70 -5.26
CA ARG A 878 11.66 -1.68 -6.32
C ARG A 878 12.01 -2.25 -7.69
N ILE A 879 11.15 -3.12 -8.16
CA ILE A 879 11.35 -3.89 -9.38
C ILE A 879 11.43 -2.95 -10.60
N GLU A 880 12.51 -3.08 -11.36
CA GLU A 880 12.73 -2.44 -12.67
C GLU A 880 12.84 -3.50 -13.78
N ASP A 881 13.26 -3.18 -15.01
CA ASP A 881 13.32 -4.19 -16.08
C ASP A 881 14.41 -5.26 -15.84
N GLY A 882 14.13 -6.53 -16.18
CA GLY A 882 15.12 -7.60 -16.22
C GLY A 882 15.39 -8.37 -14.92
N ASN A 883 14.37 -8.60 -14.09
CA ASN A 883 14.53 -9.39 -12.86
C ASN A 883 14.40 -10.88 -13.13
N TYR A 884 15.37 -11.62 -12.60
CA TYR A 884 15.39 -13.06 -12.66
C TYR A 884 15.38 -13.67 -11.26
N VAL A 885 14.62 -14.73 -11.06
CA VAL A 885 14.57 -15.46 -9.79
C VAL A 885 14.69 -16.95 -10.04
N PHE A 886 15.74 -17.56 -9.48
CA PHE A 886 15.95 -19.00 -9.61
C PHE A 886 15.88 -19.70 -8.25
N PHE A 887 15.07 -20.76 -8.21
CA PHE A 887 15.00 -21.71 -7.13
C PHE A 887 15.61 -23.04 -7.59
N THR A 888 16.07 -23.84 -6.63
CA THR A 888 16.55 -25.19 -6.89
C THR A 888 15.79 -26.21 -6.07
N ASP A 889 15.41 -27.30 -6.72
CA ASP A 889 14.86 -28.49 -6.07
C ASP A 889 15.96 -29.52 -5.80
N VAL A 890 16.30 -29.70 -4.52
CA VAL A 890 17.33 -30.67 -4.08
C VAL A 890 16.73 -31.96 -3.54
N THR A 891 15.41 -32.17 -3.68
CA THR A 891 14.68 -33.30 -3.10
C THR A 891 15.25 -34.63 -3.56
N GLU A 892 15.44 -35.54 -2.60
CA GLU A 892 15.77 -36.93 -2.84
C GLU A 892 14.58 -37.78 -2.42
N ALA A 893 14.05 -38.56 -3.36
CA ALA A 893 12.97 -39.50 -3.10
C ALA A 893 13.50 -40.93 -3.25
N ASN A 894 13.21 -41.76 -2.25
CA ASN A 894 13.43 -43.20 -2.35
C ASN A 894 12.26 -43.82 -3.11
N ILE A 895 12.54 -44.46 -4.23
CA ILE A 895 11.54 -45.16 -5.03
C ILE A 895 11.69 -46.65 -4.75
N ASP A 896 10.65 -47.27 -4.19
CA ASP A 896 10.56 -48.72 -4.07
C ASP A 896 10.10 -49.31 -5.41
N LEU A 897 10.95 -50.14 -6.02
CA LEU A 897 10.71 -50.77 -7.31
C LEU A 897 10.73 -52.29 -7.13
N GLY A 898 9.57 -52.87 -6.84
CA GLY A 898 9.40 -54.32 -6.68
C GLY A 898 8.35 -54.91 -7.63
N LEU A 899 8.62 -56.11 -8.15
CA LEU A 899 7.59 -56.97 -8.72
C LEU A 899 7.22 -58.01 -7.65
N TYR A 900 6.08 -57.83 -6.99
CA TYR A 900 5.65 -58.70 -5.89
C TYR A 900 4.81 -59.89 -6.38
N GLN A 901 5.07 -61.06 -5.81
CA GLN A 901 4.37 -62.29 -6.15
C GLN A 901 3.05 -62.43 -5.36
N GLY A 902 1.98 -61.77 -5.82
CA GLY A 902 0.65 -61.87 -5.21
C GLY A 902 0.54 -61.22 -3.82
N GLN A 903 -0.45 -61.65 -3.01
CA GLN A 903 -0.73 -61.14 -1.64
C GLN A 903 0.33 -61.51 -0.58
N CYS A 904 1.50 -62.03 -0.97
CA CYS A 904 2.58 -62.40 -0.05
C CYS A 904 3.82 -61.57 -0.40
N ASP A 905 4.50 -61.02 0.62
CA ASP A 905 5.64 -60.09 0.54
C ASP A 905 6.94 -60.66 -0.09
N ARG A 906 6.85 -61.48 -1.14
CA ARG A 906 8.00 -62.07 -1.86
C ARG A 906 8.23 -61.35 -3.19
N LEU A 907 9.41 -60.72 -3.34
CA LEU A 907 9.87 -60.13 -4.60
C LEU A 907 10.30 -61.21 -5.61
N TYR A 908 9.96 -61.02 -6.88
CA TYR A 908 10.53 -61.78 -8.01
C TYR A 908 12.01 -61.37 -8.24
N SER A 909 12.89 -62.35 -8.41
CA SER A 909 14.31 -62.14 -8.75
C SER A 909 14.53 -62.08 -10.27
N GLY A 910 15.53 -61.30 -10.70
CA GLY A 910 15.98 -61.21 -12.10
C GLY A 910 15.13 -60.30 -13.02
N ALA A 911 14.23 -59.47 -12.47
CA ALA A 911 13.49 -58.49 -13.26
C ALA A 911 14.40 -57.33 -13.69
N ARG A 912 14.10 -56.74 -14.86
CA ARG A 912 14.77 -55.53 -15.36
C ARG A 912 13.71 -54.46 -15.58
N PHE A 913 13.87 -53.35 -14.86
CA PHE A 913 12.97 -52.21 -14.95
C PHE A 913 13.57 -51.15 -15.86
N LYS A 914 12.71 -50.47 -16.62
CA LYS A 914 13.05 -49.26 -17.38
C LYS A 914 12.38 -48.09 -16.69
N VAL A 915 13.15 -47.33 -15.93
CA VAL A 915 12.67 -46.11 -15.26
C VAL A 915 12.82 -44.96 -16.25
N THR A 916 11.71 -44.33 -16.62
CA THR A 916 11.70 -43.19 -17.54
C THR A 916 11.12 -41.99 -16.81
N PRO A 917 11.87 -40.89 -16.69
CA PRO A 917 11.34 -39.67 -16.07
C PRO A 917 10.28 -39.05 -16.98
N LEU A 918 9.18 -38.58 -16.38
CA LEU A 918 8.03 -38.02 -17.09
C LEU A 918 8.37 -36.72 -17.83
N ASN A 919 9.26 -35.90 -17.26
CA ASN A 919 9.69 -34.62 -17.82
C ASN A 919 10.76 -34.75 -18.91
N GLY A 920 11.20 -35.97 -19.27
CA GLY A 920 12.20 -36.18 -20.33
C GLY A 920 13.61 -35.65 -20.01
N CYS A 921 13.85 -35.21 -18.77
CA CYS A 921 15.09 -34.55 -18.36
C CYS A 921 16.32 -35.47 -18.26
N HIS A 922 16.10 -36.78 -18.25
CA HIS A 922 17.16 -37.78 -18.25
C HIS A 922 16.76 -38.95 -19.15
N PRO A 923 17.70 -39.59 -19.89
CA PRO A 923 17.40 -40.80 -20.63
C PRO A 923 16.90 -41.92 -19.70
N SER A 924 16.08 -42.84 -20.21
CA SER A 924 15.58 -43.95 -19.39
C SER A 924 16.74 -44.76 -18.78
N GLN A 925 16.68 -44.98 -17.47
CA GLN A 925 17.64 -45.83 -16.77
C GLN A 925 17.11 -47.26 -16.70
N TYR A 926 18.01 -48.22 -16.91
CA TYR A 926 17.69 -49.65 -16.77
C TYR A 926 18.32 -50.17 -15.50
N VAL A 927 17.50 -50.70 -14.60
CA VAL A 927 17.94 -51.26 -13.31
C VAL A 927 17.49 -52.70 -13.19
N THR A 928 18.32 -53.56 -12.61
CA THR A 928 17.97 -54.95 -12.30
C THR A 928 17.46 -55.07 -10.87
N SER A 929 16.69 -56.13 -10.57
CA SER A 929 16.28 -56.46 -9.19
C SER A 929 17.46 -56.50 -8.22
N GLU A 930 18.62 -57.00 -8.65
CA GLU A 930 19.84 -57.08 -7.81
C GLU A 930 20.43 -55.70 -7.48
N GLN A 931 20.33 -54.73 -8.41
CA GLN A 931 20.76 -53.36 -8.17
C GLN A 931 19.81 -52.64 -7.22
N ILE A 932 18.51 -52.92 -7.30
CA ILE A 932 17.48 -52.34 -6.41
C ILE A 932 17.58 -52.94 -5.01
N ASP A 933 17.79 -54.25 -4.86
CA ASP A 933 17.99 -54.91 -3.56
C ASP A 933 19.21 -54.31 -2.81
N GLY A 934 20.23 -53.86 -3.55
CA GLY A 934 21.38 -53.14 -3.01
C GLY A 934 21.08 -51.70 -2.56
N TRP A 935 20.00 -51.08 -3.01
CA TRP A 935 19.57 -49.73 -2.59
C TRP A 935 18.77 -49.74 -1.28
N MET A 936 18.14 -50.88 -0.96
CA MET A 936 17.35 -51.05 0.27
C MET A 936 18.18 -51.16 1.55
N THR A 937 19.52 -51.16 1.49
CA THR A 937 20.38 -51.34 2.68
C THR A 937 20.35 -50.16 3.68
N ASN A 938 19.73 -49.03 3.32
CA ASN A 938 19.67 -47.83 4.17
C ASN A 938 18.28 -47.52 4.77
N LEU A 939 17.27 -48.37 4.58
CA LEU A 939 16.01 -48.27 5.32
C LEU A 939 16.21 -48.82 6.74
N LYS A 940 16.70 -47.99 7.67
CA LYS A 940 16.38 -48.19 9.08
C LYS A 940 14.91 -47.79 9.26
N GLY A 941 14.08 -48.78 9.57
CA GLY A 941 12.67 -48.59 9.87
C GLY A 941 12.41 -47.72 11.08
#